data_AF-A0A2G2KG44-F1
#
_entry.id   AF-A0A2G2KG44-F1
#
_cell.length_a   1.000
_cell.length_b   1.000
_cell.length_c   1.000
_cell.angle_alpha   90.00
_cell.angle_beta   90.00
_cell.angle_gamma   90.00
#
_symmetry.space_group_name_H-M   'P 1'
#
loop_
_entity.id
_entity.type
_entity.pdbx_description
1 polymer ?
#
loop_
_entity_poly.entity_id
_entity_poly.type
_entity_poly.pdbx_seq_one_letter_code
_entity_poly.pdbx_strand_id
1 'polypeptide(L)'
;MLLDDEMKLKYKFFTFSMLLFCSVFGFSQSKSKDSVWVSVYKKDTNNVSYSLAGANYSELFYRNIQVPVYDSIKENEELRPIAQSIESLLKQTQLDKSYAVSEVKGTELERSLKEVEQLSFPFSSCITSKLAEKLSLQTNNPVLVSNNEQLHQLITLDNELLSTQKMLSISHKNADIKIDKNAYLRYRLLGFITGSFNTKPNEYVWKVTAEQKIVPYTNSYKNQYMNFDGTYKVLSKLVKSYKHLESYSIRIRNIKNVSQKFIGFDVNILSVLPYSEWGKEVEVIQELLDDTAIKEIINSLPKGILSSKTEELFSILKARILNLDGIATEYYNLISPNKIIVATNENNLIDITRKGEVTSIKIYNEKDGKNTPVQSYSFSYVDTDEIWVYGLKGSDYFEVSGTSEKSIPLKLIGGSNSDKYEIQNGEKIIIIDNKYQTFVVEKDKSKLHLSDEKYITAYQEEKYKHHVNSIKPKFGANPDDGLFIGVLDEYKVLSFDQTPFTTLHQVSANLYLGTLGFKLGYYGERANVYKGFNAFGALGYQSSNYSTNFFGFGNETPNFDDNLKLDYNRIRMSTFDVKLGILKREKSFDVSANLFFESVKIDETADRFVTSETLFFPSADFFDRKNYVGLSGYYQYKKISLLEDLIILPKVDLKVSADINEFSKTNVALQPSLYLSHPMYGDKITLDATISYKYILGSDTPFFQAANLGGSTGLRGYRNQRFTGQSLFYTSTNLKWHIKELKSEVLPLQFGILGGFDVGRVWQENETSSQLHTDFGAGFWLQTADLIKAELQAFKGDEGLRFSINIAIGF
;
A
#
# COMPACT_ATOMS: atom_id res chain seq x y z
N MET A 1 -12.04 93.51 3.23
CA MET A 1 -13.46 93.89 3.30
C MET A 1 -14.12 93.40 2.03
N LEU A 2 -14.91 92.31 2.16
CA LEU A 2 -15.91 91.78 1.23
C LEU A 2 -15.63 91.95 -0.27
N LEU A 3 -14.85 91.02 -0.87
CA LEU A 3 -14.89 90.76 -2.31
C LEU A 3 -14.20 89.44 -2.74
N ASP A 4 -14.04 88.48 -1.81
CA ASP A 4 -13.31 87.22 -2.10
C ASP A 4 -14.18 85.94 -2.04
N ASP A 5 -15.49 86.07 -1.75
CA ASP A 5 -16.42 84.94 -1.67
C ASP A 5 -17.29 84.74 -2.92
N GLU A 6 -17.49 85.75 -3.78
CA GLU A 6 -18.23 85.56 -5.04
C GLU A 6 -17.41 84.85 -6.13
N MET A 7 -16.08 84.91 -6.07
CA MET A 7 -15.22 84.32 -7.09
C MET A 7 -14.98 82.81 -6.88
N LYS A 8 -15.11 82.32 -5.64
CA LYS A 8 -15.04 80.88 -5.32
C LYS A 8 -16.33 80.12 -5.64
N LEU A 9 -17.48 80.79 -5.69
CA LEU A 9 -18.76 80.16 -6.07
C LEU A 9 -18.88 79.93 -7.58
N LYS A 10 -18.36 80.86 -8.41
CA LYS A 10 -18.37 80.70 -9.88
C LYS A 10 -17.43 79.59 -10.38
N TYR A 11 -16.30 79.36 -9.72
CA TYR A 11 -15.39 78.26 -10.08
C TYR A 11 -15.98 76.88 -9.75
N LYS A 12 -16.69 76.71 -8.63
CA LYS A 12 -17.35 75.43 -8.30
C LYS A 12 -18.51 75.09 -9.25
N PHE A 13 -19.27 76.09 -9.72
CA PHE A 13 -20.35 75.84 -10.66
C PHE A 13 -19.84 75.48 -12.08
N PHE A 14 -18.73 76.07 -12.50
CA PHE A 14 -18.09 75.74 -13.79
C PHE A 14 -17.43 74.35 -13.77
N THR A 15 -16.81 73.96 -12.65
CA THR A 15 -16.19 72.63 -12.50
C THR A 15 -17.25 71.53 -12.40
N PHE A 16 -18.40 71.79 -11.77
CA PHE A 16 -19.51 70.82 -11.68
C PHE A 16 -20.24 70.65 -13.02
N SER A 17 -20.37 71.74 -13.80
CA SER A 17 -21.00 71.69 -15.13
C SER A 17 -20.11 70.99 -16.18
N MET A 18 -18.78 71.07 -16.05
CA MET A 18 -17.85 70.34 -16.93
C MET A 18 -17.76 68.84 -16.57
N LEU A 19 -17.96 68.47 -15.29
CA LEU A 19 -18.05 67.08 -14.85
C LEU A 19 -19.37 66.41 -15.25
N LEU A 20 -20.48 67.15 -15.35
CA LEU A 20 -21.73 66.61 -15.90
C LEU A 20 -21.66 66.40 -17.43
N PHE A 21 -20.96 67.27 -18.18
CA PHE A 21 -20.88 67.15 -19.63
C PHE A 21 -19.95 66.02 -20.12
N CYS A 22 -19.00 65.56 -19.30
CA CYS A 22 -18.19 64.36 -19.58
C CYS A 22 -18.88 63.03 -19.21
N SER A 23 -20.08 63.07 -18.60
CA SER A 23 -20.84 61.87 -18.23
C SER A 23 -21.90 61.43 -19.25
N VAL A 24 -22.08 62.19 -20.35
CA VAL A 24 -23.15 61.95 -21.34
C VAL A 24 -22.64 61.38 -22.67
N PHE A 25 -21.34 61.14 -22.83
CA PHE A 25 -20.80 60.37 -23.96
C PHE A 25 -19.95 59.17 -23.49
N GLY A 26 -20.51 58.40 -22.57
CA GLY A 26 -20.12 57.00 -22.40
C GLY A 26 -20.83 56.19 -23.48
N PHE A 27 -20.11 55.88 -24.56
CA PHE A 27 -20.54 54.91 -25.57
C PHE A 27 -21.08 53.66 -24.88
N SER A 28 -22.41 53.48 -24.94
CA SER A 28 -23.02 52.15 -24.83
C SER A 28 -22.60 51.38 -26.09
N GLN A 29 -21.40 50.81 -26.03
CA GLN A 29 -21.08 49.68 -26.87
C GLN A 29 -21.53 48.45 -26.09
N SER A 30 -22.84 48.19 -26.15
CA SER A 30 -23.38 46.85 -25.96
C SER A 30 -22.60 45.92 -26.88
N LYS A 31 -21.57 45.27 -26.34
CA LYS A 31 -21.04 44.04 -26.87
C LYS A 31 -21.69 42.95 -26.01
N SER A 32 -22.91 42.53 -26.36
CA SER A 32 -23.22 41.11 -26.14
C SER A 32 -22.30 40.36 -27.09
N LYS A 33 -21.10 40.08 -26.61
CA LYS A 33 -20.24 39.12 -27.29
C LYS A 33 -20.75 37.77 -26.83
N ASP A 34 -21.48 37.08 -27.70
CA ASP A 34 -21.96 35.70 -27.46
C ASP A 34 -20.80 34.76 -27.03
N SER A 35 -19.55 35.15 -27.27
CA SER A 35 -18.34 34.53 -26.73
C SER A 35 -17.22 35.54 -26.45
N VAL A 36 -16.40 35.25 -25.43
CA VAL A 36 -15.26 36.06 -25.00
C VAL A 36 -13.97 35.22 -24.98
N TRP A 37 -12.83 35.88 -25.17
CA TRP A 37 -11.52 35.25 -25.01
C TRP A 37 -11.14 35.27 -23.53
N VAL A 38 -11.01 34.10 -22.92
CA VAL A 38 -10.61 33.94 -21.52
C VAL A 38 -9.26 33.23 -21.45
N SER A 39 -8.36 33.72 -20.61
CA SER A 39 -7.12 33.03 -20.31
C SER A 39 -7.40 31.77 -19.49
N VAL A 40 -6.90 30.63 -19.94
CA VAL A 40 -6.98 29.35 -19.23
C VAL A 40 -6.13 29.40 -17.97
N TYR A 41 -4.99 30.11 -18.03
CA TYR A 41 -4.12 30.39 -16.90
C TYR A 41 -3.41 31.73 -17.11
N LYS A 42 -3.36 32.57 -16.07
CA LYS A 42 -2.73 33.90 -16.13
C LYS A 42 -1.28 33.80 -15.63
N LYS A 43 -0.31 34.32 -16.41
CA LYS A 43 1.09 34.42 -15.95
C LYS A 43 1.18 35.48 -14.86
N ASP A 44 1.32 35.03 -13.62
CA ASP A 44 1.78 35.89 -12.54
C ASP A 44 3.15 36.43 -12.94
N THR A 45 3.24 37.74 -13.10
CA THR A 45 4.40 38.48 -13.61
C THR A 45 5.58 38.54 -12.63
N ASN A 46 5.60 37.70 -11.59
CA ASN A 46 6.76 37.60 -10.72
C ASN A 46 7.80 36.71 -11.40
N ASN A 47 8.85 37.34 -11.93
CA ASN A 47 10.05 36.70 -12.45
C ASN A 47 10.55 35.65 -11.45
N VAL A 48 10.30 34.39 -11.75
CA VAL A 48 11.11 33.30 -11.20
C VAL A 48 11.75 32.58 -12.36
N SER A 49 13.03 32.89 -12.59
CA SER A 49 13.89 32.10 -13.46
C SER A 49 14.19 30.79 -12.74
N TYR A 50 13.55 29.69 -13.17
CA TYR A 50 13.88 28.35 -12.71
C TYR A 50 14.71 27.65 -13.78
N SER A 51 15.95 27.30 -13.43
CA SER A 51 16.75 26.33 -14.19
C SER A 51 16.82 25.04 -13.37
N LEU A 52 15.97 24.05 -13.68
CA LEU A 52 16.15 22.66 -13.30
C LEU A 52 15.25 21.76 -14.15
N ALA A 53 15.70 20.52 -14.36
CA ALA A 53 15.33 19.64 -15.46
C ALA A 53 13.84 19.24 -15.50
N GLY A 54 13.12 19.78 -16.49
CA GLY A 54 12.09 19.04 -17.25
C GLY A 54 10.74 18.84 -16.58
N ALA A 55 9.91 19.89 -16.54
CA ALA A 55 8.45 19.79 -16.60
C ALA A 55 7.91 21.00 -17.38
N ASN A 56 7.81 20.89 -18.71
CA ASN A 56 7.39 22.01 -19.55
C ASN A 56 5.87 21.97 -19.80
N TYR A 57 5.10 22.36 -18.78
CA TYR A 57 3.64 22.55 -18.90
C TYR A 57 3.25 24.00 -19.20
N SER A 58 4.18 24.96 -19.13
CA SER A 58 3.89 26.39 -19.32
C SER A 58 3.44 26.81 -20.71
N GLU A 59 3.29 25.89 -21.66
CA GLU A 59 2.72 26.20 -22.99
C GLU A 59 1.29 25.67 -23.19
N LEU A 60 0.86 24.72 -22.34
CA LEU A 60 -0.49 24.12 -22.33
C LEU A 60 -1.52 25.01 -21.63
N PHE A 61 -1.10 25.70 -20.58
CA PHE A 61 -1.99 26.46 -19.69
C PHE A 61 -2.08 27.96 -20.05
N TYR A 62 -1.06 28.53 -20.70
CA TYR A 62 -0.98 29.97 -20.95
C TYR A 62 -1.55 30.34 -22.32
N ARG A 63 -2.85 30.10 -22.49
CA ARG A 63 -3.57 30.40 -23.74
C ARG A 63 -4.88 31.09 -23.48
N ASN A 64 -5.28 31.93 -24.43
CA ASN A 64 -6.62 32.46 -24.49
C ASN A 64 -7.46 31.50 -25.33
N ILE A 65 -8.64 31.15 -24.81
CA ILE A 65 -9.64 30.37 -25.55
C ILE A 65 -10.91 31.19 -25.70
N GLN A 66 -11.60 31.01 -26.83
CA GLN A 66 -12.88 31.67 -27.06
C GLN A 66 -14.02 30.78 -26.55
N VAL A 67 -14.69 31.21 -25.48
CA VAL A 67 -15.79 30.49 -24.83
C VAL A 67 -17.05 31.36 -24.76
N PRO A 68 -18.26 30.76 -24.80
CA PRO A 68 -19.50 31.50 -24.65
C PRO A 68 -19.60 32.22 -23.29
N VAL A 69 -20.24 33.39 -23.25
CA VAL A 69 -20.53 34.10 -22.00
C VAL A 69 -21.82 33.53 -21.38
N TYR A 70 -21.79 33.22 -20.08
CA TYR A 70 -22.90 32.59 -19.37
C TYR A 70 -23.16 33.28 -18.03
N ASP A 71 -24.06 34.27 -18.03
CA ASP A 71 -24.28 35.16 -16.88
C ASP A 71 -25.43 34.71 -15.96
N SER A 72 -26.34 33.85 -16.44
CA SER A 72 -27.49 33.34 -15.68
C SER A 72 -27.46 31.81 -15.56
N ILE A 73 -27.40 31.29 -14.33
CA ILE A 73 -27.39 29.85 -14.04
C ILE A 73 -28.84 29.38 -13.85
N LYS A 74 -29.26 28.32 -14.56
CA LYS A 74 -30.58 27.71 -14.34
C LYS A 74 -30.59 26.86 -13.06
N GLU A 75 -31.78 26.59 -12.54
CA GLU A 75 -31.97 25.81 -11.30
C GLU A 75 -31.34 24.40 -11.35
N ASN A 76 -31.21 23.81 -12.54
CA ASN A 76 -30.63 22.48 -12.76
C ASN A 76 -29.18 22.52 -13.30
N GLU A 77 -28.50 23.65 -13.20
CA GLU A 77 -27.14 23.83 -13.70
C GLU A 77 -26.19 24.19 -12.54
N GLU A 78 -24.93 23.74 -12.66
CA GLU A 78 -23.87 24.07 -11.71
C GLU A 78 -22.67 24.63 -12.48
N LEU A 79 -22.17 25.80 -12.06
CA LEU A 79 -20.88 26.31 -12.52
C LEU A 79 -19.79 25.79 -11.59
N ARG A 80 -18.87 25.01 -12.13
CA ARG A 80 -17.64 24.60 -11.46
C ARG A 80 -16.51 25.49 -11.94
N PRO A 81 -15.89 26.31 -11.06
CA PRO A 81 -14.77 27.15 -11.47
C PRO A 81 -13.66 26.25 -12.00
N ILE A 82 -13.05 26.59 -13.14
CA ILE A 82 -11.82 25.95 -13.58
C ILE A 82 -10.68 26.80 -13.07
N ALA A 83 -9.79 26.19 -12.31
CA ALA A 83 -8.68 26.88 -11.73
C ALA A 83 -7.82 27.62 -12.78
N GLN A 84 -7.74 28.95 -12.62
CA GLN A 84 -6.93 29.84 -13.47
C GLN A 84 -5.54 30.16 -12.86
N SER A 85 -5.29 29.61 -11.67
CA SER A 85 -4.02 29.67 -10.94
C SER A 85 -3.80 28.35 -10.19
N ILE A 86 -2.55 28.01 -9.89
CA ILE A 86 -2.20 26.85 -9.05
C ILE A 86 -2.94 26.96 -7.70
N GLU A 87 -2.97 28.14 -7.08
CA GLU A 87 -3.68 28.32 -5.81
C GLU A 87 -5.18 27.97 -5.91
N SER A 88 -5.85 28.35 -7.00
CA SER A 88 -7.25 28.01 -7.23
C SER A 88 -7.45 26.52 -7.53
N LEU A 89 -6.48 25.86 -8.16
CA LEU A 89 -6.51 24.42 -8.50
C LEU A 89 -6.42 23.57 -7.23
N LEU A 90 -5.52 23.96 -6.33
CA LEU A 90 -5.38 23.35 -5.01
C LEU A 90 -6.71 23.40 -4.24
N LYS A 91 -7.39 24.56 -4.23
CA LYS A 91 -8.69 24.73 -3.57
C LYS A 91 -9.80 23.93 -4.22
N GLN A 92 -9.88 23.93 -5.55
CA GLN A 92 -10.92 23.22 -6.31
C GLN A 92 -10.82 21.70 -6.16
N THR A 93 -9.61 21.17 -6.07
CA THR A 93 -9.36 19.74 -5.92
C THR A 93 -9.52 19.26 -4.47
N GLN A 94 -9.80 20.17 -3.52
CA GLN A 94 -9.77 19.91 -2.08
C GLN A 94 -8.42 19.41 -1.57
N LEU A 95 -7.36 19.56 -2.38
CA LEU A 95 -5.99 19.26 -2.01
C LEU A 95 -5.36 20.41 -1.20
N ASP A 96 -6.07 21.52 -1.05
CA ASP A 96 -5.85 22.53 -0.01
C ASP A 96 -6.28 22.03 1.38
N LYS A 97 -7.27 21.13 1.46
CA LYS A 97 -7.88 20.62 2.70
C LYS A 97 -7.39 19.23 3.11
N SER A 98 -6.87 18.44 2.19
CA SER A 98 -6.20 17.17 2.52
C SER A 98 -4.87 17.37 3.27
N TYR A 99 -4.41 18.62 3.39
CA TYR A 99 -3.20 18.99 4.12
C TYR A 99 -3.51 20.15 5.06
N ALA A 100 -3.43 19.93 6.37
CA ALA A 100 -3.52 21.00 7.35
C ALA A 100 -2.32 21.95 7.16
N VAL A 101 -2.57 23.11 6.57
CA VAL A 101 -1.60 24.18 6.35
C VAL A 101 -1.13 24.73 7.69
N SER A 102 0.02 24.27 8.18
CA SER A 102 0.99 25.10 8.89
C SER A 102 2.31 24.34 9.03
N GLU A 103 3.39 25.02 8.66
CA GLU A 103 4.80 24.62 8.85
C GLU A 103 5.50 23.72 7.80
N VAL A 104 5.52 24.15 6.54
CA VAL A 104 6.72 24.57 5.77
C VAL A 104 6.21 24.90 4.37
N LYS A 105 6.01 26.20 4.08
CA LYS A 105 5.79 26.67 2.71
C LYS A 105 7.12 26.65 1.95
N GLY A 106 7.14 26.08 0.74
CA GLY A 106 8.15 26.40 -0.27
C GLY A 106 9.14 25.30 -0.66
N THR A 107 8.83 24.01 -0.42
CA THR A 107 9.70 22.94 -0.95
C THR A 107 9.39 22.67 -2.43
N GLU A 108 10.45 22.44 -3.22
CA GLU A 108 10.37 22.30 -4.68
C GLU A 108 9.69 20.99 -5.12
N LEU A 109 9.82 19.94 -4.30
CA LEU A 109 9.25 18.61 -4.56
C LEU A 109 7.75 18.53 -4.26
N GLU A 110 7.26 19.22 -3.22
CA GLU A 110 5.82 19.23 -2.91
C GLU A 110 5.04 20.10 -3.91
N ARG A 111 5.61 21.26 -4.29
CA ARG A 111 5.04 22.10 -5.37
C ARG A 111 4.86 21.28 -6.64
N SER A 112 5.89 20.52 -7.01
CA SER A 112 5.85 19.69 -8.20
C SER A 112 4.86 18.51 -8.06
N LEU A 113 4.64 17.95 -6.86
CA LEU A 113 3.80 16.75 -6.65
C LEU A 113 2.32 17.07 -6.53
N LYS A 114 2.00 18.20 -5.89
CA LYS A 114 0.67 18.78 -5.92
C LYS A 114 0.30 19.31 -7.29
N GLU A 115 1.24 19.86 -8.04
CA GLU A 115 1.01 20.13 -9.46
C GLU A 115 0.65 18.81 -10.15
N VAL A 116 1.48 17.79 -10.05
CA VAL A 116 1.32 16.50 -10.76
C VAL A 116 0.01 15.74 -10.47
N GLU A 117 -0.43 15.57 -9.22
CA GLU A 117 -1.71 14.89 -8.92
C GLU A 117 -2.94 15.73 -9.33
N GLN A 118 -2.75 17.01 -9.62
CA GLN A 118 -3.79 17.96 -10.03
C GLN A 118 -3.79 18.29 -11.51
N LEU A 119 -2.78 17.85 -12.26
CA LEU A 119 -2.67 18.02 -13.71
C LEU A 119 -3.64 17.09 -14.44
N SER A 120 -4.94 17.31 -14.23
CA SER A 120 -5.92 16.97 -15.26
C SER A 120 -5.68 17.94 -16.40
N PHE A 121 -5.63 17.43 -17.63
CA PHE A 121 -5.69 18.30 -18.79
C PHE A 121 -6.92 19.23 -18.64
N PRO A 122 -6.79 20.58 -18.66
CA PRO A 122 -7.88 21.51 -18.33
C PRO A 122 -9.15 21.33 -19.15
N PHE A 123 -9.02 20.74 -20.33
CA PHE A 123 -10.11 20.47 -21.26
C PHE A 123 -10.47 18.98 -21.31
N SER A 124 -10.03 18.17 -20.33
CA SER A 124 -10.34 16.75 -20.24
C SER A 124 -11.84 16.51 -20.29
N SER A 125 -12.62 17.36 -19.64
CA SER A 125 -14.08 17.33 -19.62
C SER A 125 -14.70 17.45 -21.00
N CYS A 126 -14.21 18.36 -21.84
CA CYS A 126 -14.71 18.55 -23.20
C CYS A 126 -14.37 17.37 -24.12
N ILE A 127 -13.19 16.78 -23.97
CA ILE A 127 -12.77 15.65 -24.80
C ILE A 127 -13.49 14.39 -24.34
N THR A 128 -13.34 14.03 -23.06
CA THR A 128 -13.83 12.75 -22.53
C THR A 128 -15.34 12.68 -22.50
N SER A 129 -16.07 13.78 -22.26
CA SER A 129 -17.53 13.76 -22.40
C SER A 129 -17.97 13.45 -23.83
N LYS A 130 -17.31 14.04 -24.83
CA LYS A 130 -17.65 13.79 -26.24
C LYS A 130 -17.30 12.37 -26.68
N LEU A 131 -16.20 11.82 -26.17
CA LEU A 131 -15.88 10.40 -26.32
C LEU A 131 -16.97 9.53 -25.67
N ALA A 132 -17.39 9.85 -24.44
CA ALA A 132 -18.45 9.13 -23.73
C ALA A 132 -19.79 9.18 -24.50
N GLU A 133 -20.19 10.35 -25.01
CA GLU A 133 -21.38 10.53 -25.85
C GLU A 133 -21.33 9.63 -27.09
N LYS A 134 -20.21 9.63 -27.83
CA LYS A 134 -20.01 8.76 -29.00
C LYS A 134 -20.13 7.28 -28.65
N LEU A 135 -19.71 6.91 -27.45
CA LEU A 135 -19.81 5.56 -26.90
C LEU A 135 -21.18 5.23 -26.27
N SER A 136 -22.16 6.13 -26.36
CA SER A 136 -23.48 6.00 -25.71
C SER A 136 -23.39 5.80 -24.19
N LEU A 137 -22.35 6.34 -23.56
CA LEU A 137 -22.21 6.41 -22.11
C LEU A 137 -22.86 7.71 -21.62
N GLN A 138 -23.60 7.61 -20.51
CA GLN A 138 -24.25 8.79 -19.93
C GLN A 138 -23.21 9.73 -19.30
N THR A 139 -23.44 11.03 -19.42
CA THR A 139 -22.52 12.09 -19.01
C THR A 139 -23.29 13.36 -18.63
N ASN A 140 -22.67 14.21 -17.80
CA ASN A 140 -23.18 15.54 -17.46
C ASN A 140 -22.92 16.63 -18.52
N ASN A 141 -22.44 16.26 -19.71
CA ASN A 141 -22.27 17.13 -20.88
C ASN A 141 -21.64 18.50 -20.56
N PRO A 142 -20.46 18.53 -19.95
CA PRO A 142 -19.84 19.77 -19.51
C PRO A 142 -19.51 20.70 -20.68
N VAL A 143 -19.78 21.98 -20.50
CA VAL A 143 -19.44 23.04 -21.45
C VAL A 143 -18.52 24.05 -20.78
N LEU A 144 -17.49 24.48 -21.49
CA LEU A 144 -16.63 25.58 -21.03
C LEU A 144 -17.32 26.90 -21.32
N VAL A 145 -17.47 27.72 -20.29
CA VAL A 145 -18.12 29.03 -20.37
C VAL A 145 -17.30 30.09 -19.66
N SER A 146 -17.52 31.34 -20.01
CA SER A 146 -17.07 32.49 -19.23
C SER A 146 -18.20 32.98 -18.34
N ASN A 147 -17.94 33.12 -17.05
CA ASN A 147 -18.81 33.85 -16.11
C ASN A 147 -17.93 34.87 -15.36
N ASN A 148 -18.29 36.15 -15.39
CA ASN A 148 -17.50 37.24 -14.80
C ASN A 148 -16.02 37.25 -15.25
N GLU A 149 -15.78 37.07 -16.55
CA GLU A 149 -14.44 36.99 -17.16
C GLU A 149 -13.56 35.82 -16.65
N GLN A 150 -14.15 34.88 -15.91
CA GLN A 150 -13.49 33.68 -15.41
C GLN A 150 -13.99 32.42 -16.11
N LEU A 151 -13.07 31.49 -16.35
CA LEU A 151 -13.34 30.23 -17.02
C LEU A 151 -14.02 29.26 -16.04
N HIS A 152 -15.18 28.75 -16.45
CA HIS A 152 -15.96 27.79 -15.68
C HIS A 152 -16.32 26.59 -16.55
N GLN A 153 -16.59 25.46 -15.88
CA GLN A 153 -17.27 24.31 -16.44
C GLN A 153 -18.74 24.38 -16.02
N LEU A 154 -19.62 24.65 -16.98
CA LEU A 154 -21.06 24.52 -16.79
C LEU A 154 -21.44 23.04 -16.94
N ILE A 155 -22.11 22.48 -15.94
CA ILE A 155 -22.63 21.12 -16.00
C ILE A 155 -24.14 21.11 -15.72
N THR A 156 -24.82 20.12 -16.28
CA THR A 156 -26.21 19.83 -15.92
C THR A 156 -26.25 18.86 -14.75
N LEU A 157 -27.03 19.19 -13.72
CA LEU A 157 -27.24 18.33 -12.56
C LEU A 157 -28.25 17.23 -12.88
N ASP A 158 -27.99 16.03 -12.37
CA ASP A 158 -28.92 14.90 -12.39
C ASP A 158 -29.16 14.44 -10.95
N ASN A 159 -30.41 14.53 -10.50
CA ASN A 159 -30.82 14.21 -9.12
C ASN A 159 -31.06 12.70 -8.91
N GLU A 160 -30.99 11.89 -9.97
CA GLU A 160 -31.26 10.44 -9.94
C GLU A 160 -29.98 9.58 -9.83
N LEU A 161 -28.82 10.21 -9.65
CA LEU A 161 -27.53 9.53 -9.55
C LEU A 161 -27.41 8.69 -8.27
N LEU A 162 -26.75 7.55 -8.38
CA LEU A 162 -26.49 6.61 -7.29
C LEU A 162 -24.99 6.54 -7.01
N SER A 163 -24.62 6.49 -5.72
CA SER A 163 -23.27 6.06 -5.31
C SER A 163 -23.09 4.57 -5.57
N THR A 164 -21.84 4.09 -5.65
CA THR A 164 -21.53 2.66 -5.79
C THR A 164 -22.14 1.80 -4.68
N GLN A 165 -22.14 2.24 -3.42
CA GLN A 165 -22.79 1.46 -2.35
C GLN A 165 -24.30 1.36 -2.54
N LYS A 166 -24.97 2.46 -2.95
CA LYS A 166 -26.41 2.46 -3.20
C LYS A 166 -26.74 1.59 -4.41
N MET A 167 -25.93 1.69 -5.46
CA MET A 167 -26.01 0.86 -6.66
C MET A 167 -25.97 -0.63 -6.31
N LEU A 168 -24.94 -1.08 -5.58
CA LEU A 168 -24.80 -2.48 -5.15
C LEU A 168 -25.94 -2.93 -4.24
N SER A 169 -26.42 -2.05 -3.35
CA SER A 169 -27.55 -2.35 -2.48
C SER A 169 -28.83 -2.64 -3.27
N ILE A 170 -29.06 -1.91 -4.36
CA ILE A 170 -30.23 -2.08 -5.24
C ILE A 170 -30.08 -3.34 -6.07
N SER A 171 -28.93 -3.54 -6.73
CA SER A 171 -28.68 -4.71 -7.58
C SER A 171 -28.71 -6.03 -6.81
N HIS A 172 -28.30 -6.03 -5.54
CA HIS A 172 -28.40 -7.23 -4.70
C HIS A 172 -29.80 -7.41 -4.11
N LYS A 173 -30.62 -6.36 -3.97
CA LYS A 173 -31.95 -6.48 -3.37
C LYS A 173 -33.01 -6.97 -4.35
N ASN A 174 -32.94 -6.54 -5.60
CA ASN A 174 -33.96 -6.86 -6.61
C ASN A 174 -33.33 -7.57 -7.81
N ALA A 175 -33.76 -8.82 -8.05
CA ALA A 175 -33.32 -9.65 -9.16
C ALA A 175 -33.58 -9.05 -10.56
N ASP A 176 -34.58 -8.16 -10.68
CA ASP A 176 -34.95 -7.52 -11.95
C ASP A 176 -34.02 -6.36 -12.31
N ILE A 177 -33.38 -5.73 -11.32
CA ILE A 177 -32.50 -4.57 -11.53
C ILE A 177 -31.05 -5.04 -11.64
N LYS A 178 -30.49 -4.96 -12.85
CA LYS A 178 -29.16 -5.53 -13.15
C LYS A 178 -28.16 -4.48 -13.61
N ILE A 179 -26.91 -4.66 -13.19
CA ILE A 179 -25.78 -3.88 -13.73
C ILE A 179 -25.57 -4.28 -15.19
N ASP A 180 -25.58 -3.30 -16.09
CA ASP A 180 -25.19 -3.52 -17.48
C ASP A 180 -23.66 -3.62 -17.56
N LYS A 181 -23.17 -4.86 -17.52
CA LYS A 181 -21.73 -5.17 -17.50
C LYS A 181 -21.03 -4.73 -18.78
N ASN A 182 -21.71 -4.70 -19.93
CA ASN A 182 -21.12 -4.25 -21.18
C ASN A 182 -20.99 -2.71 -21.20
N ALA A 183 -22.00 -1.97 -20.70
CA ALA A 183 -21.87 -0.53 -20.50
C ALA A 183 -20.75 -0.19 -19.50
N TYR A 184 -20.61 -0.97 -18.42
CA TYR A 184 -19.50 -0.81 -17.48
C TYR A 184 -18.13 -1.13 -18.09
N LEU A 185 -18.03 -2.19 -18.90
CA LEU A 185 -16.81 -2.52 -19.62
C LEU A 185 -16.40 -1.39 -20.56
N ARG A 186 -17.35 -0.82 -21.31
CA ARG A 186 -17.09 0.33 -22.19
C ARG A 186 -16.60 1.55 -21.41
N TYR A 187 -17.19 1.84 -20.25
CA TYR A 187 -16.72 2.89 -19.34
C TYR A 187 -15.28 2.63 -18.86
N ARG A 188 -14.94 1.38 -18.50
CA ARG A 188 -13.59 1.01 -18.09
C ARG A 188 -12.58 1.17 -19.22
N LEU A 189 -12.90 0.70 -20.43
CA LEU A 189 -12.04 0.82 -21.61
C LEU A 189 -11.82 2.28 -22.00
N LEU A 190 -12.85 3.14 -21.89
CA LEU A 190 -12.68 4.60 -22.02
C LEU A 190 -11.70 5.15 -20.98
N GLY A 191 -11.74 4.66 -19.74
CA GLY A 191 -10.76 4.98 -18.71
C GLY A 191 -9.32 4.66 -19.13
N PHE A 192 -9.07 3.51 -19.75
CA PHE A 192 -7.73 3.18 -20.29
C PHE A 192 -7.32 4.08 -21.46
N ILE A 193 -8.25 4.39 -22.38
CA ILE A 193 -8.02 5.29 -23.51
C ILE A 193 -7.60 6.69 -23.03
N THR A 194 -8.27 7.21 -22.00
CA THR A 194 -8.07 8.56 -21.46
C THR A 194 -7.02 8.64 -20.34
N GLY A 195 -6.57 7.49 -19.81
CA GLY A 195 -5.60 7.43 -18.72
C GLY A 195 -6.20 7.73 -17.33
N SER A 196 -7.49 7.48 -17.14
CA SER A 196 -8.23 7.71 -15.89
C SER A 196 -7.93 6.65 -14.81
N PHE A 197 -6.67 6.52 -14.40
CA PHE A 197 -6.22 5.42 -13.53
C PHE A 197 -6.48 5.63 -12.04
N ASN A 198 -6.65 6.89 -11.62
CA ASN A 198 -6.66 7.26 -10.20
C ASN A 198 -8.07 7.35 -9.60
N THR A 199 -9.12 7.06 -10.37
CA THR A 199 -10.51 7.13 -9.89
C THR A 199 -10.91 5.83 -9.19
N LYS A 200 -11.27 5.94 -7.90
CA LYS A 200 -11.66 4.79 -7.07
C LYS A 200 -13.15 4.43 -7.26
N PRO A 201 -13.55 3.17 -6.99
CA PRO A 201 -14.94 2.74 -7.11
C PRO A 201 -15.96 3.56 -6.30
N ASN A 202 -15.57 4.07 -5.13
CA ASN A 202 -16.45 4.91 -4.31
C ASN A 202 -16.70 6.31 -4.91
N GLU A 203 -15.94 6.72 -5.92
CA GLU A 203 -16.14 7.97 -6.68
C GLU A 203 -17.00 7.77 -7.94
N TYR A 204 -17.28 6.52 -8.33
CA TYR A 204 -18.17 6.25 -9.46
C TYR A 204 -19.61 6.60 -9.13
N VAL A 205 -20.32 7.06 -10.13
CA VAL A 205 -21.77 7.31 -10.07
C VAL A 205 -22.49 6.51 -11.13
N TRP A 206 -23.72 6.14 -10.81
CA TRP A 206 -24.52 5.21 -11.61
C TRP A 206 -25.93 5.74 -11.78
N LYS A 207 -26.63 5.25 -12.80
CA LYS A 207 -28.04 5.58 -13.04
C LYS A 207 -28.83 4.33 -13.38
N VAL A 208 -30.10 4.28 -12.95
CA VAL A 208 -31.06 3.25 -13.35
C VAL A 208 -31.78 3.74 -14.60
N THR A 209 -31.79 2.94 -15.67
CA THR A 209 -32.54 3.23 -16.90
C THR A 209 -34.00 2.81 -16.76
N ALA A 210 -34.84 3.24 -17.70
CA ALA A 210 -36.25 2.84 -17.73
C ALA A 210 -36.44 1.31 -17.86
N GLU A 211 -35.47 0.63 -18.48
CA GLU A 211 -35.40 -0.82 -18.65
C GLU A 211 -34.83 -1.55 -17.42
N GLN A 212 -34.78 -0.89 -16.26
CA GLN A 212 -34.25 -1.44 -15.01
C GLN A 212 -32.78 -1.88 -15.07
N LYS A 213 -31.99 -1.27 -15.95
CA LYS A 213 -30.53 -1.49 -16.01
C LYS A 213 -29.80 -0.42 -15.23
N ILE A 214 -28.76 -0.81 -14.51
CA ILE A 214 -27.83 0.13 -13.87
C ILE A 214 -26.65 0.34 -14.82
N VAL A 215 -26.42 1.58 -15.25
CA VAL A 215 -25.34 1.98 -16.14
C VAL A 215 -24.41 3.00 -15.46
N PRO A 216 -23.11 3.02 -15.79
CA PRO A 216 -22.19 4.05 -15.28
C PRO A 216 -22.56 5.42 -15.85
N TYR A 217 -22.34 6.47 -15.05
CA TYR A 217 -22.54 7.85 -15.43
C TYR A 217 -21.23 8.64 -15.26
N THR A 218 -20.80 9.34 -16.30
CA THR A 218 -19.53 10.09 -16.30
C THR A 218 -19.77 11.51 -15.81
N ASN A 219 -19.39 11.82 -14.57
CA ASN A 219 -19.54 13.15 -13.98
C ASN A 219 -18.22 13.80 -13.52
N SER A 220 -17.11 13.07 -13.59
CA SER A 220 -15.78 13.49 -13.18
C SER A 220 -14.78 13.20 -14.29
N TYR A 221 -13.98 14.22 -14.61
CA TYR A 221 -12.96 14.18 -15.67
C TYR A 221 -11.57 14.49 -15.13
N LYS A 222 -11.45 14.39 -13.80
CA LYS A 222 -10.18 14.55 -13.09
C LYS A 222 -9.29 13.34 -13.38
N ASN A 223 -7.98 13.53 -13.27
CA ASN A 223 -6.96 12.49 -13.39
C ASN A 223 -6.87 11.83 -14.77
N GLN A 224 -7.19 12.58 -15.83
CA GLN A 224 -7.12 12.11 -17.22
C GLN A 224 -6.04 12.85 -17.99
N TYR A 225 -5.41 12.16 -18.94
CA TYR A 225 -4.32 12.67 -19.77
C TYR A 225 -3.11 13.19 -18.97
N MET A 226 -2.90 12.67 -17.76
CA MET A 226 -1.84 13.11 -16.85
C MET A 226 -0.47 12.68 -17.37
N ASN A 227 0.50 13.57 -17.51
CA ASN A 227 1.86 13.20 -17.93
C ASN A 227 2.89 13.62 -16.86
N PHE A 228 3.86 12.74 -16.57
CA PHE A 228 4.85 12.92 -15.50
C PHE A 228 6.27 12.79 -16.06
N ASP A 229 7.18 13.68 -15.68
CA ASP A 229 8.61 13.62 -16.06
C ASP A 229 9.53 13.88 -14.84
N GLY A 230 10.85 13.69 -14.98
CA GLY A 230 11.82 13.97 -13.93
C GLY A 230 11.71 13.08 -12.67
N THR A 231 11.82 13.67 -11.48
CA THR A 231 11.85 12.97 -10.17
C THR A 231 10.63 12.08 -9.92
N TYR A 232 9.48 12.42 -10.51
CA TYR A 232 8.22 11.66 -10.45
C TYR A 232 8.33 10.24 -10.96
N LYS A 233 9.01 10.11 -12.11
CA LYS A 233 9.22 8.83 -12.77
C LYS A 233 10.09 7.90 -11.92
N VAL A 234 10.86 8.44 -10.99
CA VAL A 234 11.64 7.68 -10.01
C VAL A 234 10.77 7.33 -8.79
N LEU A 235 10.02 8.31 -8.25
CA LEU A 235 9.12 8.08 -7.11
C LEU A 235 8.04 7.03 -7.40
N SER A 236 7.36 7.08 -8.56
CA SER A 236 6.35 6.08 -8.92
C SER A 236 6.92 4.67 -9.10
N LYS A 237 8.24 4.54 -9.30
CA LYS A 237 8.91 3.23 -9.36
C LYS A 237 9.30 2.70 -7.98
N LEU A 238 9.75 3.59 -7.08
CA LEU A 238 10.31 3.21 -5.79
C LEU A 238 9.26 3.15 -4.67
N VAL A 239 8.25 4.01 -4.71
CA VAL A 239 7.23 4.11 -3.66
C VAL A 239 6.03 3.25 -4.03
N LYS A 240 5.72 2.25 -3.19
CA LYS A 240 4.62 1.30 -3.44
C LYS A 240 3.27 2.00 -3.64
N SER A 241 2.96 3.00 -2.83
CA SER A 241 1.70 3.75 -2.90
C SER A 241 1.54 4.53 -4.22
N TYR A 242 2.63 4.85 -4.93
CA TYR A 242 2.63 5.63 -6.18
C TYR A 242 2.80 4.79 -7.46
N LYS A 243 2.88 3.46 -7.38
CA LYS A 243 3.03 2.59 -8.56
C LYS A 243 1.89 2.71 -9.58
N HIS A 244 0.72 3.14 -9.14
CA HIS A 244 -0.45 3.38 -9.98
C HIS A 244 -0.35 4.65 -10.85
N LEU A 245 0.59 5.55 -10.55
CA LEU A 245 0.83 6.76 -11.34
C LEU A 245 1.72 6.45 -12.54
N GLU A 246 1.15 6.59 -13.74
CA GLU A 246 1.87 6.45 -15.01
C GLU A 246 1.57 7.61 -15.96
N SER A 247 2.61 8.11 -16.63
CA SER A 247 2.48 9.18 -17.62
C SER A 247 1.61 8.75 -18.81
N TYR A 248 0.75 9.66 -19.26
CA TYR A 248 -0.10 9.48 -20.43
C TYR A 248 0.77 9.40 -21.67
N SER A 249 0.92 8.18 -22.17
CA SER A 249 1.75 7.86 -23.33
C SER A 249 1.08 6.80 -24.19
N ILE A 250 1.59 6.59 -25.41
CA ILE A 250 1.02 5.66 -26.40
C ILE A 250 0.79 4.26 -25.81
N ARG A 251 1.73 3.78 -25.00
CA ARG A 251 1.66 2.46 -24.37
C ARG A 251 1.49 2.59 -22.86
N ILE A 252 0.55 1.84 -22.31
CA ILE A 252 0.47 1.57 -20.88
C ILE A 252 1.53 0.52 -20.55
N ARG A 253 2.51 0.87 -19.71
CA ARG A 253 3.68 0.01 -19.43
C ARG A 253 3.33 -1.17 -18.55
N ASN A 254 2.44 -0.97 -17.59
CA ASN A 254 2.07 -2.00 -16.64
C ASN A 254 0.59 -1.86 -16.25
N ILE A 255 -0.28 -2.60 -16.95
CA ILE A 255 -1.73 -2.55 -16.72
C ILE A 255 -2.06 -2.90 -15.26
N LYS A 256 -1.39 -3.91 -14.69
CA LYS A 256 -1.60 -4.33 -13.28
C LYS A 256 -1.34 -3.20 -12.29
N ASN A 257 -0.34 -2.35 -12.53
CA ASN A 257 -0.01 -1.25 -11.63
C ASN A 257 -1.02 -0.11 -11.74
N VAL A 258 -1.35 0.32 -12.96
CA VAL A 258 -2.31 1.42 -13.17
C VAL A 258 -3.73 1.05 -12.76
N SER A 259 -4.08 -0.25 -12.73
CA SER A 259 -5.40 -0.73 -12.32
C SER A 259 -5.55 -0.93 -10.81
N GLN A 260 -4.49 -0.75 -9.99
CA GLN A 260 -4.51 -1.08 -8.55
C GLN A 260 -5.65 -0.41 -7.76
N LYS A 261 -6.14 0.74 -8.20
CA LYS A 261 -7.21 1.49 -7.51
C LYS A 261 -8.62 0.95 -7.74
N PHE A 262 -8.83 0.12 -8.76
CA PHE A 262 -10.17 -0.32 -9.17
C PHE A 262 -10.28 -1.79 -9.58
N ILE A 263 -9.15 -2.48 -9.76
CA ILE A 263 -9.11 -3.88 -10.21
C ILE A 263 -9.95 -4.81 -9.35
N GLY A 264 -9.98 -4.61 -8.03
CA GLY A 264 -10.79 -5.44 -7.14
C GLY A 264 -12.28 -5.35 -7.46
N PHE A 265 -12.77 -4.14 -7.69
CA PHE A 265 -14.15 -3.90 -8.11
C PHE A 265 -14.44 -4.45 -9.51
N ASP A 266 -13.52 -4.25 -10.45
CA ASP A 266 -13.64 -4.80 -11.80
C ASP A 266 -13.69 -6.33 -11.81
N VAL A 267 -12.91 -7.03 -10.96
CA VAL A 267 -13.02 -8.48 -10.82
C VAL A 267 -14.42 -8.87 -10.33
N ASN A 268 -14.98 -8.16 -9.35
CA ASN A 268 -16.31 -8.45 -8.81
C ASN A 268 -17.44 -8.27 -9.84
N ILE A 269 -17.29 -7.35 -10.81
CA ILE A 269 -18.33 -7.04 -11.81
C ILE A 269 -18.09 -7.71 -13.17
N LEU A 270 -16.86 -7.66 -13.68
CA LEU A 270 -16.50 -7.98 -15.06
C LEU A 270 -15.86 -9.38 -15.24
N SER A 271 -15.36 -10.02 -14.18
CA SER A 271 -14.66 -11.32 -14.32
C SER A 271 -15.51 -12.41 -14.97
N VAL A 272 -16.83 -12.32 -14.83
CA VAL A 272 -17.80 -13.28 -15.38
C VAL A 272 -18.14 -13.06 -16.86
N LEU A 273 -17.73 -11.95 -17.47
CA LEU A 273 -17.91 -11.73 -18.90
C LEU A 273 -16.92 -12.62 -19.69
N PRO A 274 -17.36 -13.33 -20.75
CA PRO A 274 -16.45 -14.06 -21.62
C PRO A 274 -15.67 -13.10 -22.52
N TYR A 275 -14.47 -13.50 -22.95
CA TYR A 275 -13.61 -12.67 -23.82
C TYR A 275 -14.30 -12.24 -25.12
N SER A 276 -15.23 -13.04 -25.63
CA SER A 276 -16.02 -12.67 -26.82
C SER A 276 -16.82 -11.38 -26.65
N GLU A 277 -17.32 -11.08 -25.44
CA GLU A 277 -18.00 -9.81 -25.16
C GLU A 277 -17.00 -8.66 -25.06
N TRP A 278 -15.77 -8.91 -24.59
CA TRP A 278 -14.70 -7.92 -24.60
C TRP A 278 -14.28 -7.55 -26.01
N GLY A 279 -14.07 -8.54 -26.88
CA GLY A 279 -13.74 -8.31 -28.30
C GLY A 279 -14.80 -7.46 -29.01
N LYS A 280 -16.09 -7.78 -28.81
CA LYS A 280 -17.20 -6.99 -29.37
C LYS A 280 -17.19 -5.53 -28.89
N GLU A 281 -16.98 -5.29 -27.59
CA GLU A 281 -16.92 -3.91 -27.08
C GLU A 281 -15.69 -3.15 -27.58
N VAL A 282 -14.55 -3.84 -27.77
CA VAL A 282 -13.36 -3.25 -28.40
C VAL A 282 -13.65 -2.81 -29.84
N GLU A 283 -14.25 -3.70 -30.65
CA GLU A 283 -14.64 -3.41 -32.03
C GLU A 283 -15.60 -2.20 -32.08
N VAL A 284 -16.67 -2.23 -31.26
CA VAL A 284 -17.64 -1.12 -31.16
C VAL A 284 -16.95 0.20 -30.80
N ILE A 285 -16.03 0.20 -29.83
CA ILE A 285 -15.32 1.43 -29.44
C ILE A 285 -14.44 1.94 -30.58
N GLN A 286 -13.71 1.06 -31.27
CA GLN A 286 -12.83 1.45 -32.37
C GLN A 286 -13.61 1.99 -33.59
N GLU A 287 -14.78 1.41 -33.88
CA GLU A 287 -15.68 1.88 -34.93
C GLU A 287 -16.30 3.24 -34.59
N LEU A 288 -16.77 3.43 -33.35
CA LEU A 288 -17.42 4.67 -32.92
C LEU A 288 -16.43 5.83 -32.70
N LEU A 289 -15.17 5.52 -32.42
CA LEU A 289 -14.08 6.48 -32.19
C LEU A 289 -13.05 6.48 -33.33
N ASP A 290 -13.53 6.41 -34.57
CA ASP A 290 -12.71 6.48 -35.77
C ASP A 290 -12.05 7.87 -35.97
N ASP A 291 -11.20 7.98 -36.99
CA ASP A 291 -10.52 9.25 -37.32
C ASP A 291 -11.50 10.41 -37.60
N THR A 292 -12.70 10.11 -38.12
CA THR A 292 -13.74 11.09 -38.40
C THR A 292 -14.33 11.63 -37.10
N ALA A 293 -14.74 10.75 -36.20
CA ALA A 293 -15.26 11.09 -34.88
C ALA A 293 -14.24 11.91 -34.08
N ILE A 294 -12.95 11.54 -34.09
CA ILE A 294 -11.91 12.31 -33.40
C ILE A 294 -11.76 13.71 -34.02
N LYS A 295 -11.85 13.86 -35.35
CA LYS A 295 -11.82 15.19 -36.01
C LYS A 295 -13.04 16.04 -35.63
N GLU A 296 -14.23 15.45 -35.56
CA GLU A 296 -15.44 16.15 -35.10
C GLU A 296 -15.29 16.64 -33.66
N ILE A 297 -14.74 15.81 -32.77
CA ILE A 297 -14.46 16.19 -31.38
C ILE A 297 -13.49 17.36 -31.34
N ILE A 298 -12.37 17.28 -32.07
CA ILE A 298 -11.39 18.37 -32.19
C ILE A 298 -12.06 19.67 -32.66
N ASN A 299 -12.91 19.61 -33.68
CA ASN A 299 -13.60 20.77 -34.24
C ASN A 299 -14.66 21.37 -33.30
N SER A 300 -15.18 20.57 -32.36
CA SER A 300 -16.15 21.03 -31.35
C SER A 300 -15.50 21.77 -30.18
N LEU A 301 -14.17 21.69 -30.04
CA LEU A 301 -13.45 22.36 -28.95
C LEU A 301 -13.39 23.89 -29.16
N PRO A 302 -13.42 24.68 -28.07
CA PRO A 302 -13.19 26.12 -28.13
C PRO A 302 -11.97 26.53 -28.96
N LYS A 303 -12.12 27.61 -29.74
CA LYS A 303 -11.01 28.16 -30.53
C LYS A 303 -9.87 28.57 -29.59
N GLY A 304 -8.63 28.25 -29.97
CA GLY A 304 -7.42 28.52 -29.18
C GLY A 304 -6.89 27.33 -28.37
N ILE A 305 -7.65 26.23 -28.25
CA ILE A 305 -7.22 25.01 -27.54
C ILE A 305 -6.13 24.23 -28.30
N LEU A 306 -6.13 24.28 -29.64
CA LEU A 306 -5.18 23.53 -30.45
C LEU A 306 -3.76 24.10 -30.34
N SER A 307 -2.82 23.18 -30.13
CA SER A 307 -1.40 23.42 -29.90
C SER A 307 -0.60 22.16 -30.24
N SER A 308 0.72 22.27 -30.37
CA SER A 308 1.60 21.10 -30.52
C SER A 308 1.41 20.04 -29.42
N LYS A 309 1.14 20.46 -28.19
CA LYS A 309 0.89 19.55 -27.05
C LYS A 309 -0.50 18.92 -27.09
N THR A 310 -1.51 19.66 -27.53
CA THR A 310 -2.86 19.13 -27.74
C THR A 310 -2.87 18.15 -28.91
N GLU A 311 -2.12 18.43 -29.98
CA GLU A 311 -1.90 17.53 -31.12
C GLU A 311 -1.18 16.25 -30.68
N GLU A 312 -0.15 16.35 -29.83
CA GLU A 312 0.53 15.20 -29.22
C GLU A 312 -0.45 14.35 -28.41
N LEU A 313 -1.30 14.97 -27.58
CA LEU A 313 -2.36 14.28 -26.82
C LEU A 313 -3.31 13.53 -27.76
N PHE A 314 -3.82 14.16 -28.82
CA PHE A 314 -4.70 13.50 -29.78
C PHE A 314 -4.00 12.38 -30.55
N SER A 315 -2.70 12.53 -30.83
CA SER A 315 -1.90 11.44 -31.41
C SER A 315 -1.80 10.24 -30.46
N ILE A 316 -1.59 10.48 -29.16
CA ILE A 316 -1.57 9.42 -28.14
C ILE A 316 -2.96 8.77 -28.01
N LEU A 317 -4.02 9.57 -27.96
CA LEU A 317 -5.41 9.11 -27.87
C LEU A 317 -5.74 8.15 -29.02
N LYS A 318 -5.46 8.56 -30.26
CA LYS A 318 -5.65 7.72 -31.45
C LYS A 318 -4.85 6.43 -31.37
N ALA A 319 -3.58 6.51 -30.98
CA ALA A 319 -2.74 5.33 -30.85
C ALA A 319 -3.26 4.35 -29.78
N ARG A 320 -3.83 4.86 -28.68
CA ARG A 320 -4.49 4.02 -27.65
C ARG A 320 -5.78 3.37 -28.15
N ILE A 321 -6.61 4.10 -28.90
CA ILE A 321 -7.82 3.54 -29.52
C ILE A 321 -7.43 2.42 -30.49
N LEU A 322 -6.42 2.64 -31.35
CA LEU A 322 -5.92 1.62 -32.27
C LEU A 322 -5.36 0.39 -31.54
N ASN A 323 -4.69 0.58 -30.40
CA ASN A 323 -4.13 -0.50 -29.58
C ASN A 323 -5.11 -1.04 -28.50
N LEU A 324 -6.41 -0.72 -28.60
CA LEU A 324 -7.36 -1.05 -27.54
C LEU A 324 -7.52 -2.56 -27.34
N ASP A 325 -7.44 -3.36 -28.41
CA ASP A 325 -7.46 -4.82 -28.33
C ASP A 325 -6.37 -5.34 -27.39
N GLY A 326 -5.10 -4.97 -27.61
CA GLY A 326 -4.00 -5.40 -26.74
C GLY A 326 -4.15 -4.94 -25.29
N ILE A 327 -4.70 -3.74 -25.05
CA ILE A 327 -5.00 -3.24 -23.70
C ILE A 327 -6.09 -4.10 -23.04
N ALA A 328 -7.17 -4.37 -23.78
CA ALA A 328 -8.31 -5.17 -23.31
C ALA A 328 -7.89 -6.63 -23.04
N THR A 329 -7.08 -7.24 -23.90
CA THR A 329 -6.55 -8.60 -23.71
C THR A 329 -5.69 -8.71 -22.47
N GLU A 330 -4.71 -7.81 -22.30
CA GLU A 330 -3.82 -7.84 -21.14
C GLU A 330 -4.62 -7.61 -19.84
N TYR A 331 -5.61 -6.72 -19.85
CA TYR A 331 -6.46 -6.52 -18.67
C TYR A 331 -7.43 -7.68 -18.41
N TYR A 332 -8.03 -8.27 -19.45
CA TYR A 332 -8.88 -9.45 -19.32
C TYR A 332 -8.13 -10.60 -18.65
N ASN A 333 -6.92 -10.91 -19.14
CA ASN A 333 -6.08 -11.98 -18.60
C ASN A 333 -5.69 -11.74 -17.13
N LEU A 334 -5.68 -10.48 -16.69
CA LEU A 334 -5.40 -10.13 -15.31
C LEU A 334 -6.58 -10.39 -14.37
N ILE A 335 -7.82 -10.13 -14.81
CA ILE A 335 -9.01 -10.15 -13.92
C ILE A 335 -9.91 -11.38 -14.11
N SER A 336 -9.86 -12.03 -15.28
CA SER A 336 -10.77 -13.11 -15.64
C SER A 336 -10.46 -14.47 -15.00
N PRO A 337 -9.22 -14.85 -14.63
CA PRO A 337 -8.97 -16.20 -14.11
C PRO A 337 -9.71 -16.53 -12.80
N ASN A 338 -10.07 -15.53 -11.99
CA ASN A 338 -10.82 -15.74 -10.74
C ASN A 338 -12.22 -15.12 -10.90
N LYS A 339 -13.25 -15.96 -10.89
CA LYS A 339 -14.63 -15.52 -11.09
C LYS A 339 -15.29 -15.24 -9.76
N ILE A 340 -15.99 -14.12 -9.67
CA ILE A 340 -16.85 -13.81 -8.52
C ILE A 340 -18.29 -13.72 -8.99
N ILE A 341 -19.13 -14.54 -8.40
CA ILE A 341 -20.56 -14.60 -8.67
C ILE A 341 -21.28 -14.24 -7.38
N VAL A 342 -22.22 -13.31 -7.50
CA VAL A 342 -22.98 -12.79 -6.37
C VAL A 342 -24.46 -12.99 -6.66
N ALA A 343 -25.12 -13.74 -5.78
CA ALA A 343 -26.56 -13.94 -5.81
C ALA A 343 -27.31 -12.68 -5.35
N THR A 344 -28.55 -12.83 -4.87
CA THR A 344 -29.35 -11.72 -4.35
C THR A 344 -29.51 -11.82 -2.84
N ASN A 345 -30.03 -10.77 -2.21
CA ASN A 345 -30.42 -10.79 -0.80
C ASN A 345 -31.75 -11.53 -0.56
N GLU A 346 -32.43 -11.99 -1.61
CA GLU A 346 -33.57 -12.89 -1.50
C GLU A 346 -33.09 -14.34 -1.34
N ASN A 347 -34.01 -15.27 -1.07
CA ASN A 347 -33.67 -16.69 -1.07
C ASN A 347 -33.40 -17.17 -2.50
N ASN A 348 -32.25 -17.80 -2.70
CA ASN A 348 -31.81 -18.26 -4.02
C ASN A 348 -31.70 -19.78 -4.08
N LEU A 349 -32.03 -20.36 -5.24
CA LEU A 349 -31.61 -21.70 -5.62
C LEU A 349 -30.37 -21.56 -6.51
N ILE A 350 -29.23 -22.05 -6.06
CA ILE A 350 -27.94 -21.94 -6.74
C ILE A 350 -27.59 -23.33 -7.28
N ASP A 351 -27.85 -23.53 -8.57
CA ASP A 351 -27.63 -24.79 -9.28
C ASP A 351 -26.29 -24.77 -10.01
N ILE A 352 -25.41 -25.69 -9.64
CA ILE A 352 -24.05 -25.81 -10.16
C ILE A 352 -23.91 -27.18 -10.81
N THR A 353 -23.83 -27.20 -12.14
CA THR A 353 -23.63 -28.44 -12.90
C THR A 353 -22.21 -28.51 -13.44
N ARG A 354 -21.51 -29.61 -13.16
CA ARG A 354 -20.17 -29.90 -13.68
C ARG A 354 -20.27 -30.98 -14.77
N LYS A 355 -19.74 -30.70 -15.97
CA LYS A 355 -19.73 -31.65 -17.09
C LYS A 355 -18.46 -31.47 -17.93
N GLY A 356 -17.65 -32.52 -18.02
CA GLY A 356 -16.38 -32.48 -18.77
C GLY A 356 -15.45 -31.42 -18.16
N GLU A 357 -15.04 -30.44 -18.95
CA GLU A 357 -14.20 -29.31 -18.52
C GLU A 357 -15.01 -28.03 -18.20
N VAL A 358 -16.34 -28.11 -18.19
CA VAL A 358 -17.23 -26.95 -18.02
C VAL A 358 -17.96 -27.01 -16.69
N THR A 359 -18.00 -25.87 -15.99
CA THR A 359 -18.88 -25.64 -14.84
C THR A 359 -19.94 -24.61 -15.22
N SER A 360 -21.21 -25.00 -15.17
CA SER A 360 -22.36 -24.10 -15.35
C SER A 360 -22.93 -23.74 -13.99
N ILE A 361 -23.26 -22.46 -13.81
CA ILE A 361 -23.84 -21.92 -12.57
C ILE A 361 -25.08 -21.14 -12.95
N LYS A 362 -26.22 -21.53 -12.39
CA LYS A 362 -27.51 -20.86 -12.57
C LYS A 362 -28.07 -20.48 -11.21
N ILE A 363 -28.53 -19.23 -11.10
CA ILE A 363 -29.12 -18.69 -9.88
C ILE A 363 -30.59 -18.39 -10.19
N TYR A 364 -31.49 -18.97 -9.41
CA TYR A 364 -32.93 -18.78 -9.49
C TYR A 364 -33.44 -18.11 -8.21
N ASN A 365 -34.54 -17.37 -8.31
CA ASN A 365 -35.31 -16.99 -7.14
C ASN A 365 -36.03 -18.23 -6.60
N GLU A 366 -35.93 -18.51 -5.30
CA GLU A 366 -36.58 -19.67 -4.70
C GLU A 366 -38.08 -19.70 -4.94
N LYS A 367 -38.75 -18.53 -4.93
CA LYS A 367 -40.20 -18.41 -5.13
C LYS A 367 -40.65 -18.87 -6.52
N ASP A 368 -39.78 -18.70 -7.52
CA ASP A 368 -40.07 -19.04 -8.91
C ASP A 368 -39.62 -20.46 -9.29
N GLY A 369 -38.91 -21.16 -8.40
CA GLY A 369 -38.30 -22.46 -8.66
C GLY A 369 -37.27 -22.43 -9.80
N LYS A 370 -36.95 -23.59 -10.38
CA LYS A 370 -35.99 -23.72 -11.50
C LYS A 370 -36.57 -23.37 -12.88
N ASN A 371 -37.52 -22.42 -12.95
CA ASN A 371 -38.18 -22.04 -14.20
C ASN A 371 -37.28 -21.18 -15.10
N THR A 372 -36.93 -19.98 -14.64
CA THR A 372 -36.09 -19.02 -15.39
C THR A 372 -34.96 -18.53 -14.49
N PRO A 373 -33.68 -18.76 -14.86
CA PRO A 373 -32.57 -18.28 -14.05
C PRO A 373 -32.47 -16.76 -14.11
N VAL A 374 -32.32 -16.12 -12.96
CA VAL A 374 -32.03 -14.68 -12.83
C VAL A 374 -30.62 -14.40 -13.35
N GLN A 375 -29.68 -15.32 -13.10
CA GLN A 375 -28.31 -15.27 -13.60
C GLN A 375 -27.88 -16.65 -14.11
N SER A 376 -27.12 -16.69 -15.21
CA SER A 376 -26.62 -17.93 -15.79
C SER A 376 -25.22 -17.72 -16.36
N TYR A 377 -24.29 -18.58 -15.96
CA TYR A 377 -22.90 -18.54 -16.38
C TYR A 377 -22.38 -19.93 -16.77
N SER A 378 -21.35 -19.95 -17.60
CA SER A 378 -20.63 -21.16 -18.00
C SER A 378 -19.15 -20.83 -18.09
N PHE A 379 -18.33 -21.64 -17.40
CA PHE A 379 -16.89 -21.43 -17.29
C PHE A 379 -16.13 -22.68 -17.70
N SER A 380 -15.09 -22.48 -18.52
CA SER A 380 -14.13 -23.51 -18.90
C SER A 380 -13.04 -23.63 -17.84
N TYR A 381 -12.63 -24.86 -17.56
CA TYR A 381 -11.48 -25.17 -16.71
C TYR A 381 -10.16 -24.61 -17.26
N VAL A 382 -10.05 -24.45 -18.58
CA VAL A 382 -8.85 -23.94 -19.24
C VAL A 382 -8.59 -22.48 -18.89
N ASP A 383 -9.66 -21.68 -18.74
CA ASP A 383 -9.57 -20.22 -18.59
C ASP A 383 -9.91 -19.74 -17.16
N THR A 384 -10.18 -20.66 -16.24
CA THR A 384 -10.69 -20.35 -14.90
C THR A 384 -9.92 -21.09 -13.79
N ASP A 385 -9.22 -20.33 -12.95
CA ASP A 385 -8.46 -20.82 -11.81
C ASP A 385 -9.35 -21.15 -10.60
N GLU A 386 -10.36 -20.32 -10.32
CA GLU A 386 -11.23 -20.46 -9.15
C GLU A 386 -12.53 -19.65 -9.32
N ILE A 387 -13.63 -20.14 -8.75
CA ILE A 387 -14.92 -19.41 -8.71
C ILE A 387 -15.37 -19.26 -7.26
N TRP A 388 -15.75 -18.03 -6.87
CA TRP A 388 -16.41 -17.72 -5.60
C TRP A 388 -17.88 -17.45 -5.88
N VAL A 389 -18.76 -18.16 -5.18
CA VAL A 389 -20.22 -18.01 -5.31
C VAL A 389 -20.78 -17.57 -3.97
N TYR A 390 -21.26 -16.32 -3.90
CA TYR A 390 -21.82 -15.71 -2.69
C TYR A 390 -23.35 -15.79 -2.69
N GLY A 391 -23.93 -16.30 -1.61
CA GLY A 391 -25.39 -16.28 -1.32
C GLY A 391 -25.90 -14.96 -0.69
N LEU A 392 -25.01 -14.18 -0.07
CA LEU A 392 -25.31 -12.90 0.59
C LEU A 392 -26.17 -12.98 1.85
N LYS A 393 -27.48 -12.76 1.75
CA LYS A 393 -28.39 -12.59 2.90
C LYS A 393 -29.62 -13.50 2.80
N GLY A 394 -29.85 -14.16 1.68
CA GLY A 394 -30.95 -15.12 1.56
C GLY A 394 -30.77 -16.31 2.49
N SER A 395 -31.83 -17.10 2.67
CA SER A 395 -31.67 -18.51 3.05
C SER A 395 -31.51 -19.31 1.77
N ASP A 396 -30.27 -19.63 1.40
CA ASP A 396 -29.94 -20.13 0.06
C ASP A 396 -29.81 -21.64 0.01
N TYR A 397 -30.17 -22.24 -1.12
CA TYR A 397 -29.96 -23.66 -1.39
C TYR A 397 -28.93 -23.84 -2.50
N PHE A 398 -27.77 -24.40 -2.13
CA PHE A 398 -26.69 -24.73 -3.03
C PHE A 398 -26.78 -26.21 -3.45
N GLU A 399 -26.99 -26.44 -4.74
CA GLU A 399 -27.02 -27.76 -5.34
C GLU A 399 -25.84 -27.92 -6.30
N VAL A 400 -25.02 -28.94 -6.09
CA VAL A 400 -23.93 -29.30 -7.01
C VAL A 400 -24.13 -30.71 -7.52
N SER A 401 -24.20 -30.84 -8.84
CA SER A 401 -24.43 -32.11 -9.54
C SER A 401 -23.46 -32.31 -10.71
N GLY A 402 -23.48 -33.53 -11.25
CA GLY A 402 -22.68 -33.93 -12.40
C GLY A 402 -21.24 -34.34 -12.07
N THR A 403 -20.52 -34.78 -13.09
CA THR A 403 -19.14 -35.27 -12.99
C THR A 403 -18.21 -34.53 -13.93
N SER A 404 -16.97 -34.32 -13.48
CA SER A 404 -15.95 -33.62 -14.23
C SER A 404 -14.60 -34.26 -13.96
N GLU A 405 -13.86 -34.58 -15.02
CA GLU A 405 -12.47 -35.08 -14.93
C GLU A 405 -11.50 -33.96 -14.53
N LYS A 406 -11.85 -32.70 -14.84
CA LYS A 406 -11.08 -31.50 -14.53
C LYS A 406 -11.97 -30.46 -13.85
N SER A 407 -12.11 -30.58 -12.54
CA SER A 407 -12.96 -29.69 -11.76
C SER A 407 -12.28 -28.33 -11.48
N ILE A 408 -13.01 -27.24 -11.73
CA ILE A 408 -12.65 -25.88 -11.30
C ILE A 408 -12.85 -25.79 -9.77
N PRO A 409 -11.86 -25.29 -9.00
CA PRO A 409 -12.03 -25.00 -7.59
C PRO A 409 -13.20 -24.04 -7.32
N LEU A 410 -14.10 -24.42 -6.42
CA LEU A 410 -15.25 -23.60 -6.01
C LEU A 410 -15.20 -23.27 -4.53
N LYS A 411 -15.52 -22.02 -4.19
CA LYS A 411 -15.88 -21.60 -2.83
C LYS A 411 -17.35 -21.22 -2.82
N LEU A 412 -18.16 -22.00 -2.10
CA LEU A 412 -19.58 -21.70 -1.87
C LEU A 412 -19.66 -20.95 -0.56
N ILE A 413 -20.07 -19.69 -0.63
CA ILE A 413 -20.02 -18.77 0.49
C ILE A 413 -21.45 -18.43 0.88
N GLY A 414 -21.83 -18.90 2.06
CA GLY A 414 -23.11 -18.59 2.67
C GLY A 414 -23.21 -17.14 3.15
N GLY A 415 -24.28 -16.86 3.84
CA GLY A 415 -24.68 -15.53 4.23
C GLY A 415 -24.76 -15.28 5.73
N SER A 416 -25.64 -14.34 6.10
CA SER A 416 -26.03 -14.10 7.49
C SER A 416 -27.23 -14.94 7.95
N ASN A 417 -27.83 -15.69 7.02
CA ASN A 417 -29.04 -16.48 7.23
C ASN A 417 -28.75 -17.97 7.05
N SER A 418 -29.79 -18.80 7.01
CA SER A 418 -29.65 -20.25 7.02
C SER A 418 -29.53 -20.82 5.62
N ASP A 419 -28.39 -21.45 5.33
CA ASP A 419 -28.09 -21.97 4.01
C ASP A 419 -28.04 -23.50 4.02
N LYS A 420 -28.50 -24.10 2.93
CA LYS A 420 -28.58 -25.55 2.74
C LYS A 420 -27.70 -25.99 1.58
N TYR A 421 -26.93 -27.06 1.77
CA TYR A 421 -25.96 -27.57 0.80
C TYR A 421 -26.22 -29.04 0.46
N GLU A 422 -26.39 -29.33 -0.84
CA GLU A 422 -26.54 -30.67 -1.40
C GLU A 422 -25.52 -30.86 -2.53
N ILE A 423 -24.38 -31.44 -2.19
CA ILE A 423 -23.18 -31.49 -3.03
C ILE A 423 -22.85 -32.94 -3.34
N GLN A 424 -23.35 -33.45 -4.48
CA GLN A 424 -23.12 -34.82 -4.95
C GLN A 424 -21.69 -35.05 -5.45
N ASN A 425 -21.02 -33.98 -5.91
CA ASN A 425 -19.62 -34.03 -6.35
C ASN A 425 -18.85 -32.80 -5.86
N GLY A 426 -18.31 -32.90 -4.65
CA GLY A 426 -17.63 -31.82 -3.95
C GLY A 426 -16.11 -31.80 -4.14
N GLU A 427 -15.56 -32.48 -5.14
CA GLU A 427 -14.13 -32.37 -5.44
C GLU A 427 -13.74 -30.90 -5.68
N LYS A 428 -12.69 -30.43 -5.00
CA LYS A 428 -12.23 -29.03 -5.01
C LYS A 428 -13.32 -28.00 -4.64
N ILE A 429 -14.34 -28.41 -3.88
CA ILE A 429 -15.34 -27.49 -3.30
C ILE A 429 -15.02 -27.25 -1.83
N ILE A 430 -15.05 -25.98 -1.43
CA ILE A 430 -15.03 -25.56 -0.04
C ILE A 430 -16.33 -24.81 0.26
N ILE A 431 -17.10 -25.29 1.23
CA ILE A 431 -18.25 -24.58 1.80
C ILE A 431 -17.73 -23.68 2.92
N ILE A 432 -18.02 -22.39 2.83
CA ILE A 432 -17.59 -21.36 3.76
C ILE A 432 -18.84 -20.68 4.31
N ASP A 433 -19.16 -20.92 5.58
CA ASP A 433 -20.45 -20.50 6.12
C ASP A 433 -20.46 -20.39 7.66
N ASN A 434 -21.53 -19.85 8.21
CA ASN A 434 -21.75 -19.71 9.64
C ASN A 434 -22.01 -21.07 10.31
N LYS A 435 -21.17 -21.47 11.27
CA LYS A 435 -21.29 -22.78 11.94
C LYS A 435 -22.65 -23.08 12.61
N TYR A 436 -23.46 -22.06 12.90
CA TYR A 436 -24.77 -22.20 13.53
C TYR A 436 -25.95 -22.12 12.54
N GLN A 437 -25.70 -21.75 11.28
CA GLN A 437 -26.75 -21.54 10.27
C GLN A 437 -26.54 -22.39 9.00
N THR A 438 -25.54 -23.28 8.99
CA THR A 438 -25.27 -24.20 7.87
C THR A 438 -26.00 -25.53 8.01
N PHE A 439 -26.71 -25.95 6.96
CA PHE A 439 -27.37 -27.25 6.85
C PHE A 439 -26.80 -28.06 5.68
N VAL A 440 -25.94 -29.04 5.96
CA VAL A 440 -25.35 -29.90 4.92
C VAL A 440 -26.15 -31.20 4.80
N VAL A 441 -26.85 -31.36 3.68
CA VAL A 441 -27.55 -32.62 3.34
C VAL A 441 -26.57 -33.64 2.76
N GLU A 442 -25.75 -33.18 1.81
CA GLU A 442 -24.75 -34.01 1.14
C GLU A 442 -23.49 -33.18 0.87
N LYS A 443 -22.31 -33.79 0.99
CA LYS A 443 -21.01 -33.10 0.88
C LYS A 443 -19.91 -33.98 0.31
N ASP A 444 -20.20 -34.80 -0.70
CA ASP A 444 -19.22 -35.76 -1.25
C ASP A 444 -17.87 -35.08 -1.47
N LYS A 445 -16.82 -35.50 -0.74
CA LYS A 445 -15.45 -34.93 -0.75
C LYS A 445 -15.30 -33.43 -0.49
N SER A 446 -16.35 -32.62 -0.44
CA SER A 446 -16.24 -31.17 -0.17
C SER A 446 -15.74 -30.91 1.24
N LYS A 447 -14.94 -29.86 1.36
CA LYS A 447 -14.38 -29.38 2.64
C LYS A 447 -15.33 -28.35 3.25
N LEU A 448 -15.39 -28.34 4.58
CA LEU A 448 -16.14 -27.34 5.34
C LEU A 448 -15.16 -26.38 6.01
N HIS A 449 -15.42 -25.09 5.90
CA HIS A 449 -14.79 -24.03 6.65
C HIS A 449 -15.88 -23.23 7.35
N LEU A 450 -16.31 -23.72 8.51
CA LEU A 450 -17.39 -23.12 9.28
C LEU A 450 -16.83 -22.25 10.41
N SER A 451 -17.37 -21.05 10.57
CA SER A 451 -16.92 -20.08 11.57
C SER A 451 -18.09 -19.25 12.12
N ASP A 452 -17.97 -18.69 13.31
CA ASP A 452 -18.87 -17.65 13.84
C ASP A 452 -18.39 -16.22 13.54
N GLU A 453 -17.21 -16.08 12.95
CA GLU A 453 -16.65 -14.79 12.57
C GLU A 453 -17.34 -14.21 11.33
N LYS A 454 -18.15 -13.15 11.54
CA LYS A 454 -18.95 -12.51 10.48
C LYS A 454 -18.14 -12.02 9.28
N TYR A 455 -16.86 -11.68 9.46
CA TYR A 455 -16.04 -11.16 8.36
C TYR A 455 -15.70 -12.21 7.29
N ILE A 456 -15.82 -13.51 7.61
CA ILE A 456 -15.42 -14.60 6.72
C ILE A 456 -16.41 -14.73 5.55
N THR A 457 -17.71 -14.64 5.82
CA THR A 457 -18.77 -14.71 4.79
C THR A 457 -19.15 -13.34 4.22
N ALA A 458 -18.68 -12.24 4.81
CA ALA A 458 -18.98 -10.89 4.35
C ALA A 458 -18.49 -10.65 2.91
N TYR A 459 -19.42 -10.25 2.04
CA TYR A 459 -19.09 -9.76 0.71
C TYR A 459 -18.41 -8.40 0.79
N GLN A 460 -17.31 -8.26 0.06
CA GLN A 460 -16.51 -7.04 -0.03
C GLN A 460 -16.28 -6.74 -1.52
N GLU A 461 -16.82 -5.61 -2.00
CA GLU A 461 -16.88 -5.27 -3.43
C GLU A 461 -15.52 -5.08 -4.11
N GLU A 462 -14.43 -4.95 -3.35
CA GLU A 462 -13.05 -4.86 -3.86
C GLU A 462 -12.23 -6.13 -3.61
N LYS A 463 -12.79 -7.16 -2.98
CA LYS A 463 -12.05 -8.37 -2.60
C LYS A 463 -11.88 -9.28 -3.80
N TYR A 464 -10.64 -9.65 -4.09
CA TYR A 464 -10.29 -10.58 -5.16
C TYR A 464 -9.01 -11.33 -4.85
N LYS A 465 -8.82 -12.49 -5.47
CA LYS A 465 -7.59 -13.27 -5.34
C LYS A 465 -6.45 -12.63 -6.11
N HIS A 466 -5.34 -12.33 -5.44
CA HIS A 466 -4.17 -11.72 -6.05
C HIS A 466 -2.88 -11.99 -5.27
N HIS A 467 -1.76 -11.52 -5.83
CA HIS A 467 -0.47 -11.57 -5.20
C HIS A 467 0.21 -10.20 -5.26
N VAL A 468 0.96 -9.91 -4.19
CA VAL A 468 1.71 -8.67 -4.02
C VAL A 468 3.16 -9.03 -3.78
N ASN A 469 4.07 -8.46 -4.57
CA ASN A 469 5.51 -8.57 -4.32
C ASN A 469 6.12 -7.23 -3.92
N SER A 470 7.06 -7.26 -2.97
CA SER A 470 7.76 -6.06 -2.48
C SER A 470 9.22 -6.36 -2.20
N ILE A 471 10.12 -5.73 -2.96
CA ILE A 471 11.57 -5.81 -2.77
C ILE A 471 12.04 -4.62 -1.93
N LYS A 472 12.69 -4.89 -0.81
CA LYS A 472 13.11 -3.91 0.20
C LYS A 472 14.64 -3.93 0.37
N PRO A 473 15.39 -3.03 -0.26
CA PRO A 473 16.83 -2.95 -0.04
C PRO A 473 17.13 -2.35 1.35
N LYS A 474 18.25 -2.80 1.92
CA LYS A 474 18.75 -2.44 3.24
C LYS A 474 20.23 -2.08 3.14
N PHE A 475 20.64 -1.07 3.87
CA PHE A 475 22.02 -0.63 3.95
C PHE A 475 22.33 -0.30 5.40
N GLY A 476 23.55 -0.54 5.83
CA GLY A 476 23.99 -0.05 7.12
C GLY A 476 25.47 -0.13 7.32
N ALA A 477 25.91 0.46 8.41
CA ALA A 477 27.30 0.55 8.80
C ALA A 477 27.39 0.46 10.32
N ASN A 478 28.29 -0.37 10.84
CA ASN A 478 28.68 -0.32 12.26
C ASN A 478 30.15 -0.71 12.40
N PRO A 479 30.82 -0.40 13.53
CA PRO A 479 32.26 -0.59 13.63
C PRO A 479 32.67 -2.07 13.77
N ASP A 480 31.73 -2.96 14.09
CA ASP A 480 31.96 -4.41 14.14
C ASP A 480 31.87 -5.07 12.77
N ASP A 481 30.78 -4.82 12.03
CA ASP A 481 30.46 -5.49 10.77
C ASP A 481 30.93 -4.72 9.53
N GLY A 482 31.34 -3.47 9.70
CA GLY A 482 31.63 -2.54 8.60
C GLY A 482 30.36 -2.15 7.85
N LEU A 483 30.51 -1.88 6.55
CA LEU A 483 29.39 -1.62 5.65
C LEU A 483 28.67 -2.93 5.30
N PHE A 484 27.34 -2.92 5.26
CA PHE A 484 26.55 -4.04 4.74
C PHE A 484 25.49 -3.56 3.74
N ILE A 485 25.18 -4.44 2.78
CA ILE A 485 24.11 -4.28 1.80
C ILE A 485 23.22 -5.51 1.90
N GLY A 486 21.91 -5.30 2.00
CA GLY A 486 20.94 -6.37 2.07
C GLY A 486 19.71 -6.12 1.22
N VAL A 487 18.94 -7.18 1.00
CA VAL A 487 17.64 -7.15 0.34
C VAL A 487 16.68 -8.09 1.06
N LEU A 488 15.43 -7.69 1.17
CA LEU A 488 14.31 -8.51 1.61
C LEU A 488 13.23 -8.48 0.51
N ASP A 489 12.99 -9.62 -0.14
CA ASP A 489 11.86 -9.82 -1.05
C ASP A 489 10.68 -10.41 -0.26
N GLU A 490 9.53 -9.75 -0.33
CA GLU A 490 8.29 -10.13 0.36
C GLU A 490 7.18 -10.42 -0.65
N TYR A 491 6.83 -11.69 -0.79
CA TYR A 491 5.78 -12.17 -1.68
C TYR A 491 4.57 -12.64 -0.87
N LYS A 492 3.44 -11.95 -1.04
CA LYS A 492 2.16 -12.23 -0.38
C LYS A 492 1.16 -12.81 -1.38
N VAL A 493 0.54 -13.92 -1.00
CA VAL A 493 -0.65 -14.47 -1.66
C VAL A 493 -1.88 -14.07 -0.84
N LEU A 494 -2.84 -13.43 -1.50
CA LEU A 494 -4.10 -12.96 -0.95
C LEU A 494 -5.23 -13.73 -1.67
N SER A 495 -5.65 -14.86 -1.12
CA SER A 495 -6.76 -15.69 -1.62
C SER A 495 -8.07 -15.26 -0.95
N PHE A 496 -8.92 -16.20 -0.51
CA PHE A 496 -10.21 -15.85 0.09
C PHE A 496 -10.06 -15.27 1.50
N ASP A 497 -9.25 -15.86 2.37
CA ASP A 497 -8.95 -15.28 3.68
C ASP A 497 -7.66 -14.44 3.59
N GLN A 498 -7.82 -13.13 3.69
CA GLN A 498 -6.76 -12.13 3.44
C GLN A 498 -6.31 -11.40 4.71
N THR A 499 -6.66 -11.89 5.91
CA THR A 499 -6.42 -11.16 7.16
C THR A 499 -5.25 -11.75 7.96
N PRO A 500 -4.02 -11.18 7.92
CA PRO A 500 -3.54 -10.09 7.05
C PRO A 500 -3.03 -10.56 5.68
N PHE A 501 -2.95 -11.88 5.46
CA PHE A 501 -2.65 -12.52 4.17
C PHE A 501 -3.06 -14.00 4.22
N THR A 502 -3.10 -14.69 3.07
CA THR A 502 -3.26 -16.16 3.04
C THR A 502 -1.92 -16.87 3.21
N THR A 503 -0.90 -16.42 2.48
CA THR A 503 0.47 -16.96 2.58
C THR A 503 1.47 -15.83 2.36
N LEU A 504 2.56 -15.87 3.12
CA LEU A 504 3.67 -14.93 3.08
C LEU A 504 4.96 -15.71 2.84
N HIS A 505 5.76 -15.26 1.88
CA HIS A 505 7.13 -15.70 1.67
C HIS A 505 8.05 -14.49 1.79
N GLN A 506 9.12 -14.65 2.54
CA GLN A 506 10.15 -13.65 2.74
C GLN A 506 11.50 -14.27 2.44
N VAL A 507 12.25 -13.69 1.51
CA VAL A 507 13.62 -14.09 1.18
C VAL A 507 14.53 -12.92 1.50
N SER A 508 15.54 -13.14 2.33
CA SER A 508 16.53 -12.13 2.69
C SER A 508 17.94 -12.56 2.33
N ALA A 509 18.73 -11.62 1.84
CA ALA A 509 20.15 -11.80 1.58
C ALA A 509 20.89 -10.54 2.04
N ASN A 510 21.90 -10.70 2.90
CA ASN A 510 22.72 -9.62 3.43
C ASN A 510 24.19 -9.94 3.20
N LEU A 511 24.96 -8.98 2.69
CA LEU A 511 26.40 -9.04 2.45
C LEU A 511 27.11 -7.99 3.30
N TYR A 512 28.12 -8.42 4.05
CA TYR A 512 28.93 -7.60 4.95
C TYR A 512 30.29 -7.36 4.31
N LEU A 513 30.53 -6.15 3.82
CA LEU A 513 31.66 -5.82 2.96
C LEU A 513 33.00 -5.85 3.70
N GLY A 514 32.99 -5.58 5.01
CA GLY A 514 34.20 -5.57 5.83
C GLY A 514 34.82 -6.97 5.99
N THR A 515 34.00 -8.01 5.96
CA THR A 515 34.47 -9.40 6.15
C THR A 515 34.19 -10.30 4.96
N LEU A 516 33.46 -9.82 3.95
CA LEU A 516 32.88 -10.62 2.86
C LEU A 516 32.01 -11.78 3.37
N GLY A 517 31.44 -11.62 4.57
CA GLY A 517 30.44 -12.53 5.12
C GLY A 517 29.06 -12.28 4.53
N PHE A 518 28.22 -13.30 4.47
CA PHE A 518 26.83 -13.16 4.04
C PHE A 518 25.86 -13.96 4.91
N LYS A 519 24.61 -13.49 4.93
CA LYS A 519 23.47 -14.12 5.60
C LYS A 519 22.33 -14.29 4.61
N LEU A 520 21.83 -15.52 4.48
CA LEU A 520 20.64 -15.85 3.71
C LEU A 520 19.54 -16.29 4.67
N GLY A 521 18.32 -15.88 4.41
CA GLY A 521 17.15 -16.27 5.20
C GLY A 521 15.93 -16.49 4.33
N TYR A 522 15.16 -17.52 4.63
CA TYR A 522 13.83 -17.75 4.09
C TYR A 522 12.84 -17.88 5.25
N TYR A 523 11.69 -17.22 5.15
CA TYR A 523 10.57 -17.37 6.05
C TYR A 523 9.29 -17.55 5.24
N GLY A 524 8.59 -18.66 5.46
CA GLY A 524 7.29 -18.95 4.85
C GLY A 524 6.24 -19.09 5.93
N GLU A 525 5.11 -18.42 5.78
CA GLU A 525 3.99 -18.46 6.73
C GLU A 525 2.67 -18.63 6.00
N ARG A 526 1.84 -19.57 6.45
CA ARG A 526 0.46 -19.73 6.00
C ARG A 526 -0.49 -19.38 7.13
N ALA A 527 -1.41 -18.46 6.85
CA ALA A 527 -2.37 -18.01 7.84
C ALA A 527 -3.51 -19.02 8.05
N ASN A 528 -4.09 -19.00 9.25
CA ASN A 528 -5.34 -19.68 9.61
C ASN A 528 -5.39 -21.16 9.20
N VAL A 529 -4.30 -21.90 9.43
CA VAL A 529 -4.21 -23.34 9.13
C VAL A 529 -5.11 -24.15 10.06
N TYR A 530 -5.23 -23.76 11.34
CA TYR A 530 -6.14 -24.40 12.29
C TYR A 530 -6.54 -23.46 13.43
N LYS A 531 -7.84 -23.20 13.64
CA LYS A 531 -8.37 -22.41 14.78
C LYS A 531 -7.64 -21.06 15.04
N GLY A 532 -7.31 -20.33 13.97
CA GLY A 532 -6.59 -19.05 14.03
C GLY A 532 -5.07 -19.18 14.26
N PHE A 533 -4.52 -20.39 14.27
CA PHE A 533 -3.07 -20.61 14.23
C PHE A 533 -2.57 -20.58 12.78
N ASN A 534 -1.49 -19.85 12.60
CA ASN A 534 -0.67 -19.86 11.41
C ASN A 534 0.40 -20.93 11.57
N ALA A 535 0.80 -21.55 10.46
CA ALA A 535 1.96 -22.43 10.42
C ALA A 535 3.09 -21.72 9.66
N PHE A 536 4.33 -21.84 10.14
CA PHE A 536 5.48 -21.24 9.48
C PHE A 536 6.67 -22.18 9.42
N GLY A 537 7.53 -21.95 8.45
CA GLY A 537 8.84 -22.56 8.32
C GLY A 537 9.89 -21.49 8.04
N ALA A 538 11.08 -21.64 8.61
CA ALA A 538 12.21 -20.75 8.36
C ALA A 538 13.50 -21.53 8.11
N LEU A 539 14.33 -20.99 7.23
CA LEU A 539 15.69 -21.45 6.95
C LEU A 539 16.64 -20.27 7.10
N GLY A 540 17.77 -20.48 7.76
CA GLY A 540 18.83 -19.49 7.89
C GLY A 540 20.18 -20.09 7.55
N TYR A 541 21.02 -19.31 6.89
CA TYR A 541 22.43 -19.65 6.66
C TYR A 541 23.30 -18.41 6.87
N GLN A 542 24.35 -18.57 7.64
CA GLN A 542 25.40 -17.58 7.87
C GLN A 542 26.74 -18.18 7.42
N SER A 543 27.45 -17.48 6.52
CA SER A 543 28.80 -17.88 6.11
C SER A 543 29.81 -17.73 7.24
N SER A 544 30.91 -18.49 7.23
CA SER A 544 31.96 -18.38 8.27
C SER A 544 32.66 -17.01 8.31
N ASN A 545 32.66 -16.27 7.21
CA ASN A 545 33.19 -14.91 7.16
C ASN A 545 32.31 -13.88 7.87
N TYR A 546 31.16 -14.26 8.44
CA TYR A 546 30.37 -13.33 9.27
C TYR A 546 31.04 -13.13 10.64
N SER A 547 31.16 -11.87 11.07
CA SER A 547 31.80 -11.53 12.35
C SER A 547 30.88 -11.81 13.53
N THR A 548 31.25 -12.76 14.39
CA THR A 548 30.70 -12.87 15.76
C THR A 548 31.84 -12.63 16.72
N ASN A 549 31.68 -11.76 17.72
CA ASN A 549 32.77 -11.49 18.65
C ASN A 549 32.68 -12.39 19.90
N PHE A 550 33.83 -12.63 20.53
CA PHE A 550 33.92 -13.25 21.84
C PHE A 550 35.20 -12.83 22.55
N PHE A 551 35.05 -12.37 23.79
CA PHE A 551 36.14 -11.82 24.62
C PHE A 551 36.44 -12.72 25.84
N GLY A 552 35.86 -13.91 25.89
CA GLY A 552 35.85 -14.76 27.08
C GLY A 552 34.56 -14.63 27.90
N PHE A 553 34.42 -15.49 28.92
CA PHE A 553 33.32 -15.42 29.88
C PHE A 553 33.65 -14.47 31.03
N GLY A 554 32.67 -13.67 31.44
CA GLY A 554 32.76 -12.73 32.57
C GLY A 554 32.36 -11.30 32.21
N ASN A 555 32.09 -10.50 33.25
CA ASN A 555 31.70 -9.10 33.14
C ASN A 555 32.89 -8.14 33.06
N GLU A 556 34.09 -8.59 33.42
CA GLU A 556 35.33 -7.77 33.44
C GLU A 556 36.40 -8.32 32.47
N THR A 557 35.99 -9.02 31.42
CA THR A 557 36.93 -9.51 30.41
C THR A 557 37.71 -8.34 29.79
N PRO A 558 39.03 -8.45 29.58
CA PRO A 558 39.82 -7.35 29.02
C PRO A 558 39.55 -7.14 27.53
N ASN A 559 39.62 -5.88 27.07
CA ASN A 559 39.64 -5.56 25.65
C ASN A 559 41.05 -5.14 25.23
N PHE A 560 41.64 -5.85 24.27
CA PHE A 560 43.00 -5.60 23.76
C PHE A 560 43.00 -4.97 22.37
N ASP A 561 41.89 -4.40 21.90
CA ASP A 561 41.73 -3.86 20.54
C ASP A 561 42.83 -2.85 20.15
N ASP A 562 43.36 -2.05 21.09
CA ASP A 562 44.43 -1.08 20.81
C ASP A 562 45.72 -1.77 20.30
N ASN A 563 46.05 -2.91 20.91
CA ASN A 563 47.27 -3.68 20.66
C ASN A 563 47.07 -4.78 19.61
N LEU A 564 45.95 -5.52 19.68
CA LEU A 564 45.69 -6.73 18.89
C LEU A 564 44.67 -6.52 17.75
N LYS A 565 44.08 -5.32 17.65
CA LYS A 565 43.04 -4.95 16.68
C LYS A 565 41.75 -5.76 16.85
N LEU A 566 40.70 -5.29 16.18
CA LEU A 566 39.34 -5.84 16.29
C LEU A 566 39.27 -7.33 15.95
N ASP A 567 40.11 -7.76 15.01
CA ASP A 567 40.13 -9.11 14.46
C ASP A 567 40.43 -10.18 15.50
N TYR A 568 41.21 -9.87 16.54
CA TYR A 568 41.58 -10.84 17.57
C TYR A 568 40.37 -11.49 18.24
N ASN A 569 39.33 -10.71 18.53
CA ASN A 569 38.10 -11.19 19.18
C ASN A 569 37.02 -11.62 18.16
N ARG A 570 37.25 -11.48 16.85
CA ARG A 570 36.30 -11.88 15.80
C ARG A 570 36.44 -13.36 15.48
N ILE A 571 35.36 -14.10 15.74
CA ILE A 571 35.23 -15.51 15.42
C ILE A 571 34.60 -15.68 14.04
N ARG A 572 35.25 -16.51 13.22
CA ARG A 572 34.67 -17.03 11.98
C ARG A 572 33.77 -18.19 12.28
N MET A 573 32.46 -17.98 12.14
CA MET A 573 31.44 -18.95 12.53
C MET A 573 30.37 -19.09 11.46
N SER A 574 30.24 -20.30 10.91
CA SER A 574 29.15 -20.65 9.99
C SER A 574 27.98 -21.24 10.77
N THR A 575 26.76 -20.85 10.41
CA THR A 575 25.54 -21.40 11.00
C THR A 575 24.54 -21.80 9.94
N PHE A 576 23.79 -22.85 10.22
CA PHE A 576 22.62 -23.27 9.45
C PHE A 576 21.49 -23.56 10.44
N ASP A 577 20.32 -22.93 10.26
CA ASP A 577 19.16 -23.16 11.11
C ASP A 577 17.89 -23.46 10.32
N VAL A 578 17.09 -24.38 10.85
CA VAL A 578 15.77 -24.76 10.34
C VAL A 578 14.78 -24.60 11.48
N LYS A 579 13.64 -23.95 11.23
CA LYS A 579 12.55 -23.80 12.19
C LYS A 579 11.24 -24.22 11.56
N LEU A 580 10.42 -24.95 12.30
CA LEU A 580 9.06 -25.30 11.93
C LEU A 580 8.16 -25.01 13.12
N GLY A 581 7.15 -24.17 12.94
CA GLY A 581 6.38 -23.68 14.08
C GLY A 581 4.96 -23.26 13.77
N ILE A 582 4.30 -22.90 14.85
CA ILE A 582 2.97 -22.31 14.86
C ILE A 582 3.02 -20.93 15.51
N LEU A 583 2.12 -20.07 15.07
CA LEU A 583 2.02 -18.70 15.52
C LEU A 583 0.55 -18.31 15.58
N LYS A 584 0.11 -17.75 16.69
CA LYS A 584 -1.23 -17.19 16.81
C LYS A 584 -1.11 -15.71 17.15
N ARG A 585 -1.73 -14.88 16.31
CA ARG A 585 -1.80 -13.44 16.48
C ARG A 585 -3.21 -13.03 16.88
N GLU A 586 -3.36 -12.62 18.13
CA GLU A 586 -4.61 -12.10 18.67
C GLU A 586 -4.51 -10.58 18.84
N LYS A 587 -5.65 -9.94 19.10
CA LYS A 587 -5.69 -8.48 19.35
C LYS A 587 -4.82 -8.08 20.55
N SER A 588 -4.79 -8.90 21.59
CA SER A 588 -4.12 -8.59 22.85
C SER A 588 -2.74 -9.24 23.00
N PHE A 589 -2.45 -10.34 22.28
CA PHE A 589 -1.18 -11.07 22.42
C PHE A 589 -0.77 -11.75 21.12
N ASP A 590 0.52 -12.08 21.04
CA ASP A 590 1.09 -13.02 20.09
C ASP A 590 1.73 -14.18 20.85
N VAL A 591 1.52 -15.40 20.37
CA VAL A 591 2.18 -16.60 20.91
C VAL A 591 2.75 -17.44 19.77
N SER A 592 3.99 -17.88 19.93
CA SER A 592 4.65 -18.78 18.99
C SER A 592 5.32 -19.94 19.70
N ALA A 593 5.31 -21.10 19.06
CA ALA A 593 6.10 -22.25 19.42
C ALA A 593 6.66 -22.90 18.15
N ASN A 594 7.91 -23.34 18.19
CA ASN A 594 8.56 -23.99 17.07
C ASN A 594 9.54 -25.07 17.55
N LEU A 595 9.73 -26.06 16.69
CA LEU A 595 10.88 -26.94 16.70
C LEU A 595 12.01 -26.27 15.91
N PHE A 596 13.24 -26.44 16.35
CA PHE A 596 14.41 -25.98 15.60
C PHE A 596 15.52 -27.03 15.52
N PHE A 597 16.29 -26.95 14.45
CA PHE A 597 17.60 -27.56 14.29
C PHE A 597 18.60 -26.44 14.01
N GLU A 598 19.76 -26.46 14.66
CA GLU A 598 20.82 -25.45 14.53
C GLU A 598 22.17 -26.15 14.42
N SER A 599 22.92 -25.88 13.35
CA SER A 599 24.27 -26.40 13.13
C SER A 599 25.26 -25.25 13.14
N VAL A 600 26.30 -25.36 13.96
CA VAL A 600 27.33 -24.32 14.16
C VAL A 600 28.70 -24.93 13.91
N LYS A 601 29.53 -24.24 13.13
CA LYS A 601 30.95 -24.58 12.97
C LYS A 601 31.80 -23.34 13.09
N ILE A 602 32.82 -23.44 13.94
CA ILE A 602 33.83 -22.41 14.16
C ILE A 602 35.07 -22.79 13.34
N ASP A 603 35.61 -21.85 12.58
CA ASP A 603 36.85 -22.07 11.84
C ASP A 603 38.05 -21.82 12.75
N GLU A 604 38.98 -22.78 12.79
CA GLU A 604 40.25 -22.64 13.48
C GLU A 604 41.12 -21.60 12.75
N THR A 605 41.05 -20.37 13.23
CA THR A 605 41.74 -19.23 12.63
C THR A 605 42.87 -18.79 13.56
N ALA A 606 44.11 -18.80 13.06
CA ALA A 606 45.27 -18.35 13.81
C ALA A 606 45.12 -16.88 14.27
N ASP A 607 45.85 -16.52 15.33
CA ASP A 607 45.87 -15.18 15.92
C ASP A 607 44.48 -14.67 16.33
N ARG A 608 43.70 -15.55 16.97
CA ARG A 608 42.38 -15.24 17.54
C ARG A 608 42.32 -15.62 19.01
N PHE A 609 41.42 -14.96 19.75
CA PHE A 609 41.16 -15.29 21.15
C PHE A 609 40.83 -16.78 21.32
N VAL A 610 39.98 -17.33 20.44
CA VAL A 610 39.55 -18.74 20.49
C VAL A 610 40.64 -19.75 20.11
N THR A 611 41.74 -19.32 19.51
CA THR A 611 42.92 -20.16 19.23
C THR A 611 44.07 -19.88 20.20
N SER A 612 43.85 -19.05 21.22
CA SER A 612 44.86 -18.76 22.24
C SER A 612 45.04 -19.93 23.21
N GLU A 613 46.23 -20.53 23.17
CA GLU A 613 46.68 -21.56 24.11
C GLU A 613 47.03 -21.01 25.50
N THR A 614 46.98 -19.70 25.71
CA THR A 614 47.32 -19.07 27.01
C THR A 614 46.13 -18.41 27.68
N LEU A 615 45.11 -17.99 26.92
CA LEU A 615 43.98 -17.19 27.43
C LEU A 615 42.62 -17.90 27.37
N PHE A 616 42.42 -18.91 26.51
CA PHE A 616 41.12 -19.58 26.36
C PHE A 616 41.18 -21.12 26.52
N PHE A 617 42.27 -21.77 26.12
CA PHE A 617 42.43 -23.23 26.18
C PHE A 617 41.24 -24.00 25.56
N PRO A 618 41.04 -23.96 24.23
CA PRO A 618 39.94 -24.66 23.58
C PRO A 618 40.03 -26.18 23.81
N SER A 619 38.88 -26.83 24.02
CA SER A 619 38.79 -28.29 24.05
C SER A 619 39.11 -28.90 22.68
N ALA A 620 39.49 -30.17 22.65
CA ALA A 620 39.86 -30.88 21.41
C ALA A 620 38.75 -30.86 20.34
N ASP A 621 37.49 -30.82 20.77
CA ASP A 621 36.28 -30.79 19.92
C ASP A 621 35.72 -29.37 19.70
N PHE A 622 36.41 -28.31 20.14
CA PHE A 622 35.88 -26.94 20.10
C PHE A 622 35.55 -26.47 18.67
N PHE A 623 36.39 -26.82 17.71
CA PHE A 623 36.26 -26.45 16.29
C PHE A 623 35.39 -27.44 15.48
N ASP A 624 34.95 -28.53 16.09
CA ASP A 624 34.07 -29.50 15.44
C ASP A 624 32.68 -28.90 15.20
N ARG A 625 31.99 -29.42 14.19
CA ARG A 625 30.62 -29.00 13.90
C ARG A 625 29.68 -29.50 14.99
N LYS A 626 29.04 -28.56 15.70
CA LYS A 626 28.05 -28.84 16.75
C LYS A 626 26.65 -28.70 16.19
N ASN A 627 25.77 -29.63 16.55
CA ASN A 627 24.40 -29.64 16.06
C ASN A 627 23.45 -29.71 17.25
N TYR A 628 22.42 -28.88 17.23
CA TYR A 628 21.46 -28.73 18.29
C TYR A 628 20.06 -28.93 17.77
N VAL A 629 19.22 -29.57 18.59
CA VAL A 629 17.78 -29.67 18.36
C VAL A 629 17.05 -29.15 19.58
N GLY A 630 15.85 -28.63 19.37
CA GLY A 630 15.10 -28.13 20.50
C GLY A 630 13.76 -27.51 20.18
N LEU A 631 13.22 -26.89 21.21
CA LEU A 631 11.96 -26.16 21.20
C LEU A 631 12.25 -24.70 21.52
N SER A 632 11.68 -23.77 20.75
CA SER A 632 11.68 -22.36 21.12
C SER A 632 10.31 -21.75 20.94
N GLY A 633 10.03 -20.70 21.68
CA GLY A 633 8.75 -20.01 21.61
C GLY A 633 8.80 -18.68 22.31
N TYR A 634 7.76 -17.89 22.09
CA TYR A 634 7.58 -16.63 22.80
C TYR A 634 6.11 -16.38 23.09
N TYR A 635 5.87 -15.60 24.13
CA TYR A 635 4.59 -14.96 24.42
C TYR A 635 4.83 -13.46 24.54
N GLN A 636 4.09 -12.67 23.78
CA GLN A 636 4.17 -11.20 23.79
C GLN A 636 2.78 -10.61 23.93
N TYR A 637 2.60 -9.70 24.89
CA TYR A 637 1.35 -8.95 25.04
C TYR A 637 1.46 -7.61 24.29
N LYS A 638 0.43 -7.23 23.53
CA LYS A 638 0.47 -6.12 22.55
C LYS A 638 0.12 -4.75 23.10
N LYS A 639 -0.62 -4.67 24.22
CA LYS A 639 -0.93 -3.38 24.86
C LYS A 639 -1.49 -3.60 26.25
N ILE A 640 -0.75 -3.24 27.29
CA ILE A 640 -1.32 -3.06 28.62
C ILE A 640 -1.76 -1.61 28.79
N SER A 641 -3.06 -1.35 28.89
CA SER A 641 -3.64 -0.02 29.11
C SER A 641 -3.70 0.33 30.60
N LEU A 642 -2.55 0.30 31.29
CA LEU A 642 -2.47 0.64 32.73
C LEU A 642 -2.45 2.16 32.97
N LEU A 643 -1.94 2.93 32.01
CA LEU A 643 -1.87 4.39 32.05
C LEU A 643 -2.25 4.92 30.66
N GLU A 644 -2.88 6.09 30.64
CA GLU A 644 -3.16 6.81 29.39
C GLU A 644 -1.83 7.10 28.68
N ASP A 645 -1.78 6.89 27.37
CA ASP A 645 -0.61 7.09 26.49
C ASP A 645 0.65 6.22 26.75
N LEU A 646 0.73 5.46 27.85
CA LEU A 646 1.83 4.52 28.07
C LEU A 646 1.62 3.21 27.30
N ILE A 647 2.53 2.91 26.37
CA ILE A 647 2.62 1.62 25.69
C ILE A 647 3.54 0.70 26.50
N ILE A 648 3.01 -0.45 26.91
CA ILE A 648 3.76 -1.50 27.61
C ILE A 648 3.63 -2.81 26.82
N LEU A 649 4.76 -3.33 26.33
CA LEU A 649 4.84 -4.58 25.58
C LEU A 649 5.74 -5.59 26.33
N PRO A 650 5.19 -6.38 27.27
CA PRO A 650 5.95 -7.46 27.88
C PRO A 650 6.08 -8.62 26.89
N LYS A 651 7.26 -9.24 26.88
CA LYS A 651 7.58 -10.41 26.06
C LYS A 651 8.43 -11.39 26.86
N VAL A 652 8.14 -12.67 26.73
CA VAL A 652 8.95 -13.75 27.31
C VAL A 652 9.34 -14.69 26.18
N ASP A 653 10.64 -14.85 25.96
CA ASP A 653 11.20 -15.87 25.07
C ASP A 653 11.71 -17.06 25.88
N LEU A 654 11.48 -18.27 25.37
CA LEU A 654 11.98 -19.53 25.91
C LEU A 654 12.67 -20.33 24.79
N LYS A 655 13.88 -20.84 25.05
CA LYS A 655 14.58 -21.77 24.15
C LYS A 655 15.15 -22.92 24.98
N VAL A 656 14.75 -24.14 24.66
CA VAL A 656 15.34 -25.39 25.18
C VAL A 656 16.17 -25.99 24.04
N SER A 657 17.45 -26.22 24.27
CA SER A 657 18.40 -26.65 23.25
C SER A 657 19.25 -27.80 23.75
N ALA A 658 19.26 -28.93 23.05
CA ALA A 658 20.08 -30.09 23.38
C ALA A 658 21.09 -30.35 22.27
N ASP A 659 22.34 -30.66 22.63
CA ASP A 659 23.33 -31.19 21.70
C ASP A 659 22.93 -32.60 21.25
N ILE A 660 22.93 -32.86 19.93
CA ILE A 660 22.49 -34.17 19.40
C ILE A 660 23.47 -35.30 19.71
N ASN A 661 24.75 -34.98 19.92
CA ASN A 661 25.78 -35.98 20.21
C ASN A 661 25.87 -36.23 21.73
N GLU A 662 25.39 -35.29 22.54
CA GLU A 662 25.46 -35.37 23.99
C GLU A 662 24.26 -34.68 24.64
N PHE A 663 23.10 -35.35 24.65
CA PHE A 663 21.84 -34.80 25.17
C PHE A 663 21.89 -34.35 26.64
N SER A 664 22.85 -34.85 27.44
CA SER A 664 23.10 -34.33 28.80
C SER A 664 23.51 -32.85 28.78
N LYS A 665 24.10 -32.35 27.69
CA LYS A 665 24.38 -30.93 27.43
C LYS A 665 23.12 -30.25 26.89
N THR A 666 22.10 -30.15 27.74
CA THR A 666 20.87 -29.40 27.46
C THR A 666 20.91 -28.04 28.16
N ASN A 667 20.65 -26.98 27.41
CA ASN A 667 20.56 -25.60 27.91
C ASN A 667 19.10 -25.11 27.82
N VAL A 668 18.64 -24.39 28.85
CA VAL A 668 17.34 -23.69 28.84
C VAL A 668 17.58 -22.20 29.00
N ALA A 669 17.29 -21.42 27.97
CA ALA A 669 17.35 -19.97 28.01
C ALA A 669 15.94 -19.38 28.22
N LEU A 670 15.80 -18.55 29.25
CA LEU A 670 14.59 -17.78 29.54
C LEU A 670 14.91 -16.29 29.46
N GLN A 671 14.16 -15.53 28.66
CA GLN A 671 14.38 -14.11 28.45
C GLN A 671 13.09 -13.30 28.55
N PRO A 672 12.69 -12.85 29.76
CA PRO A 672 11.72 -11.78 29.89
C PRO A 672 12.29 -10.44 29.40
N SER A 673 11.43 -9.67 28.75
CA SER A 673 11.71 -8.30 28.33
C SER A 673 10.45 -7.44 28.39
N LEU A 674 10.66 -6.14 28.56
CA LEU A 674 9.62 -5.13 28.63
C LEU A 674 10.03 -3.96 27.75
N TYR A 675 9.22 -3.66 26.74
CA TYR A 675 9.32 -2.40 26.01
C TYR A 675 8.28 -1.42 26.54
N LEU A 676 8.74 -0.23 26.87
CA LEU A 676 7.96 0.91 27.34
C LEU A 676 8.11 2.04 26.33
N SER A 677 6.99 2.67 25.96
CA SER A 677 7.00 3.89 25.16
C SER A 677 5.96 4.85 25.72
N HIS A 678 6.38 6.06 26.06
CA HIS A 678 5.50 7.10 26.58
C HIS A 678 5.71 8.39 25.77
N PRO A 679 4.72 8.86 25.00
CA PRO A 679 4.78 10.17 24.42
C PRO A 679 4.57 11.24 25.50
N MET A 680 5.29 12.34 25.37
CA MET A 680 5.33 13.46 26.31
C MET A 680 5.25 14.76 25.51
N TYR A 681 4.77 15.81 26.16
CA TYR A 681 4.69 17.15 25.56
C TYR A 681 3.91 17.17 24.23
N GLY A 682 2.76 16.49 24.18
CA GLY A 682 1.91 16.40 22.99
C GLY A 682 2.62 15.70 21.83
N ASP A 683 3.13 14.49 22.08
CA ASP A 683 3.88 13.62 21.15
C ASP A 683 5.19 14.18 20.59
N LYS A 684 5.58 15.41 20.95
CA LYS A 684 6.85 16.02 20.52
C LYS A 684 8.06 15.30 21.08
N ILE A 685 7.92 14.64 22.23
CA ILE A 685 8.99 13.87 22.83
C ILE A 685 8.46 12.47 23.12
N THR A 686 9.21 11.43 22.79
CA THR A 686 8.88 10.07 23.20
C THR A 686 10.00 9.52 24.06
N LEU A 687 9.66 8.96 25.21
CA LEU A 687 10.57 8.16 26.01
C LEU A 687 10.33 6.69 25.66
N ASP A 688 11.30 6.05 25.02
CA ASP A 688 11.35 4.61 24.83
C ASP A 688 12.31 3.99 25.84
N ALA A 689 11.93 2.89 26.47
CA ALA A 689 12.83 2.09 27.30
C ALA A 689 12.62 0.61 27.04
N THR A 690 13.71 -0.14 26.87
CA THR A 690 13.71 -1.60 26.82
C THR A 690 14.43 -2.13 28.04
N ILE A 691 13.78 -2.98 28.82
CA ILE A 691 14.38 -3.70 29.95
C ILE A 691 14.39 -5.18 29.57
N SER A 692 15.53 -5.86 29.67
CA SER A 692 15.60 -7.30 29.40
C SER A 692 16.51 -8.00 30.40
N TYR A 693 16.09 -9.20 30.78
CA TYR A 693 16.91 -10.13 31.54
C TYR A 693 16.93 -11.46 30.77
N LYS A 694 18.09 -12.09 30.63
CA LYS A 694 18.23 -13.45 30.08
C LYS A 694 18.98 -14.29 31.09
N TYR A 695 18.46 -15.48 31.37
CA TYR A 695 19.12 -16.48 32.23
C TYR A 695 19.20 -17.81 31.49
N ILE A 696 20.34 -18.49 31.61
CA ILE A 696 20.59 -19.78 30.98
C ILE A 696 20.84 -20.83 32.06
N LEU A 697 19.97 -21.83 32.11
CA LEU A 697 20.14 -23.04 32.90
C LEU A 697 20.96 -24.05 32.10
N GLY A 698 22.07 -24.50 32.65
CA GLY A 698 23.01 -25.46 32.04
C GLY A 698 24.42 -25.22 32.56
N SER A 699 25.22 -26.28 32.69
CA SER A 699 26.61 -26.21 33.20
C SER A 699 27.63 -25.96 32.08
N ASP A 700 27.38 -26.47 30.88
CA ASP A 700 28.31 -26.42 29.73
C ASP A 700 27.71 -25.65 28.55
N THR A 701 27.27 -24.40 28.78
CA THR A 701 26.71 -23.56 27.72
C THR A 701 27.82 -23.03 26.79
N PRO A 702 27.81 -23.35 25.48
CA PRO A 702 28.77 -22.76 24.55
C PRO A 702 28.56 -21.25 24.41
N PHE A 703 29.63 -20.47 24.20
CA PHE A 703 29.56 -19.00 24.19
C PHE A 703 28.54 -18.43 23.18
N PHE A 704 28.34 -19.11 22.05
CA PHE A 704 27.37 -18.69 21.03
C PHE A 704 25.90 -18.93 21.42
N GLN A 705 25.63 -19.74 22.46
CA GLN A 705 24.31 -19.87 23.09
C GLN A 705 24.18 -19.08 24.41
N ALA A 706 25.31 -18.62 24.96
CA ALA A 706 25.40 -17.87 26.21
C ALA A 706 24.67 -16.50 26.19
N ALA A 707 24.61 -15.85 27.35
CA ALA A 707 24.03 -14.53 27.51
C ALA A 707 25.09 -13.50 27.08
N ASN A 708 24.81 -12.70 26.04
CA ASN A 708 25.79 -11.79 25.44
C ASN A 708 25.29 -10.34 25.47
N LEU A 709 26.13 -9.42 25.93
CA LEU A 709 25.86 -7.99 26.10
C LEU A 709 26.85 -7.15 25.28
N GLY A 710 26.35 -6.10 24.61
CA GLY A 710 27.15 -5.17 23.80
C GLY A 710 26.56 -4.95 22.40
N GLY A 711 26.53 -3.70 21.95
CA GLY A 711 25.99 -3.31 20.65
C GLY A 711 24.48 -3.48 20.56
N SER A 712 24.02 -4.44 19.74
CA SER A 712 22.59 -4.65 19.49
C SER A 712 21.82 -5.33 20.65
N THR A 713 22.51 -5.87 21.65
CA THR A 713 21.91 -6.51 22.85
C THR A 713 22.01 -5.63 24.10
N GLY A 714 21.97 -4.30 23.90
CA GLY A 714 22.24 -3.30 24.94
C GLY A 714 23.70 -2.86 24.91
N LEU A 715 23.99 -1.73 25.55
CA LEU A 715 25.32 -1.10 25.55
C LEU A 715 25.85 -0.80 24.13
N ARG A 716 25.12 0.07 23.41
CA ARG A 716 25.41 0.49 22.02
C ARG A 716 26.82 1.10 21.82
N GLY A 717 27.42 1.63 22.88
CA GLY A 717 28.78 2.19 22.91
C GLY A 717 29.90 1.15 23.03
N TYR A 718 29.57 -0.15 23.13
CA TYR A 718 30.53 -1.25 23.24
C TYR A 718 30.52 -2.12 21.98
N ARG A 719 31.54 -2.97 21.83
CA ARG A 719 31.62 -3.98 20.75
C ARG A 719 30.40 -4.91 20.81
N ASN A 720 29.93 -5.39 19.66
CA ASN A 720 28.94 -6.48 19.62
C ASN A 720 29.45 -7.68 20.46
N GLN A 721 28.60 -8.28 21.30
CA GLN A 721 28.96 -9.41 22.19
C GLN A 721 30.21 -9.15 23.06
N ARG A 722 30.36 -7.94 23.59
CA ARG A 722 31.53 -7.54 24.40
C ARG A 722 31.68 -8.35 25.69
N PHE A 723 30.57 -8.66 26.35
CA PHE A 723 30.56 -9.43 27.60
C PHE A 723 29.68 -10.67 27.45
N THR A 724 30.16 -11.81 27.93
CA THR A 724 29.48 -13.11 27.82
C THR A 724 29.35 -13.74 29.20
N GLY A 725 28.16 -14.21 29.56
CA GLY A 725 27.92 -14.89 30.83
C GLY A 725 26.75 -15.86 30.80
N GLN A 726 26.45 -16.46 31.94
CA GLN A 726 25.29 -17.34 32.14
C GLN A 726 23.98 -16.56 32.20
N SER A 727 24.03 -15.32 32.69
CA SER A 727 22.89 -14.41 32.67
C SER A 727 23.29 -12.99 32.28
N LEU A 728 22.33 -12.22 31.80
CA LEU A 728 22.51 -10.81 31.46
C LEU A 728 21.29 -10.00 31.87
N PHE A 729 21.53 -8.73 32.20
CA PHE A 729 20.52 -7.71 32.37
C PHE A 729 20.95 -6.50 31.56
N TYR A 730 20.02 -5.86 30.87
CA TYR A 730 20.24 -4.51 30.39
C TYR A 730 18.96 -3.70 30.37
N THR A 731 19.15 -2.38 30.46
CA THR A 731 18.16 -1.38 30.08
C THR A 731 18.73 -0.48 29.00
N SER A 732 17.92 -0.15 28.00
CA SER A 732 18.28 0.79 26.94
C SER A 732 17.17 1.82 26.82
N THR A 733 17.52 3.08 27.03
CA THR A 733 16.57 4.20 27.04
C THR A 733 16.86 5.14 25.87
N ASN A 734 15.80 5.66 25.24
CA ASN A 734 15.87 6.70 24.23
C ASN A 734 14.87 7.80 24.55
N LEU A 735 15.35 9.03 24.67
CA LEU A 735 14.56 10.23 24.64
C LEU A 735 14.59 10.78 23.21
N LYS A 736 13.51 10.58 22.47
CA LYS A 736 13.37 11.02 21.08
C LYS A 736 12.66 12.36 21.06
N TRP A 737 13.31 13.38 20.54
CA TRP A 737 12.66 14.64 20.21
C TRP A 737 12.26 14.63 18.73
N HIS A 738 10.96 14.64 18.49
CA HIS A 738 10.35 14.83 17.18
C HIS A 738 10.45 16.32 16.84
N ILE A 739 11.53 16.69 16.14
CA ILE A 739 11.83 18.10 15.82
C ILE A 739 10.74 18.66 14.93
N LYS A 740 10.38 17.91 13.89
CA LYS A 740 9.36 18.31 12.95
C LYS A 740 8.81 17.11 12.22
N GLU A 741 7.51 16.98 12.21
CA GLU A 741 6.84 16.34 11.10
C GLU A 741 6.91 17.32 9.94
N LEU A 742 7.87 17.12 9.03
CA LEU A 742 7.75 17.75 7.73
C LEU A 742 6.60 17.02 7.04
N LYS A 743 5.42 17.61 7.16
CA LYS A 743 4.27 17.33 6.31
C LYS A 743 4.61 17.78 4.89
N SER A 744 5.58 17.09 4.29
CA SER A 744 5.81 17.17 2.85
C SER A 744 4.62 16.49 2.20
N GLU A 745 4.02 17.16 1.22
CA GLU A 745 2.79 16.68 0.57
C GLU A 745 3.01 15.41 -0.26
N VAL A 746 4.27 14.98 -0.37
CA VAL A 746 4.78 13.80 -1.07
C VAL A 746 4.76 12.56 -0.19
N LEU A 747 5.36 12.67 0.98
CA LEU A 747 5.64 11.58 1.91
C LEU A 747 5.82 12.27 3.26
N PRO A 748 4.94 12.03 4.25
CA PRO A 748 5.14 12.53 5.60
C PRO A 748 6.54 12.13 6.04
N LEU A 749 7.41 13.11 6.24
CA LEU A 749 8.78 12.90 6.67
C LEU A 749 8.86 13.34 8.13
N GLN A 750 9.05 12.37 8.99
CA GLN A 750 9.32 12.58 10.39
C GLN A 750 10.83 12.48 10.58
N PHE A 751 11.40 13.47 11.24
CA PHE A 751 12.79 13.37 11.66
C PHE A 751 12.95 14.00 13.02
N GLY A 752 13.99 13.56 13.70
CA GLY A 752 14.26 14.01 15.04
C GLY A 752 15.66 13.69 15.48
N ILE A 753 15.94 14.14 16.70
CA ILE A 753 17.12 13.71 17.42
C ILE A 753 16.70 12.70 18.48
N LEU A 754 17.62 11.81 18.83
CA LEU A 754 17.49 10.95 20.00
C LEU A 754 18.69 11.18 20.90
N GLY A 755 18.44 11.19 22.21
CA GLY A 755 19.47 10.98 23.23
C GLY A 755 19.20 9.62 23.89
N GLY A 756 20.25 8.84 24.15
CA GLY A 756 20.08 7.53 24.76
C GLY A 756 21.09 7.25 25.87
N PHE A 757 20.70 6.34 26.74
CA PHE A 757 21.50 5.86 27.86
C PHE A 757 21.23 4.37 28.07
N ASP A 758 22.27 3.57 28.07
CA ASP A 758 22.19 2.13 28.31
C ASP A 758 22.93 1.77 29.60
N VAL A 759 22.41 0.78 30.31
CA VAL A 759 23.07 0.15 31.46
C VAL A 759 22.95 -1.35 31.28
N GLY A 760 24.03 -2.08 31.51
CA GLY A 760 23.99 -3.52 31.40
C GLY A 760 25.08 -4.23 32.19
N ARG A 761 24.84 -5.51 32.42
CA ARG A 761 25.76 -6.41 33.10
C ARG A 761 25.51 -7.86 32.71
N VAL A 762 26.56 -8.67 32.72
CA VAL A 762 26.47 -10.13 32.71
C VAL A 762 26.87 -10.72 34.08
N TRP A 763 26.45 -11.94 34.33
CA TRP A 763 26.90 -12.73 35.48
C TRP A 763 27.32 -14.13 35.02
N GLN A 764 28.43 -14.60 35.58
CA GLN A 764 28.92 -15.97 35.46
C GLN A 764 29.01 -16.64 36.84
N GLU A 765 28.95 -17.97 36.88
CA GLU A 765 29.18 -18.72 38.12
C GLU A 765 30.57 -18.40 38.71
N ASN A 766 30.63 -18.21 40.03
CA ASN A 766 31.83 -17.83 40.79
C ASN A 766 32.44 -16.44 40.45
N GLU A 767 31.69 -15.57 39.79
CA GLU A 767 32.12 -14.19 39.53
C GLU A 767 31.86 -13.26 40.74
N THR A 768 32.84 -12.41 41.07
CA THR A 768 32.75 -11.43 42.17
C THR A 768 32.58 -9.98 41.72
N SER A 769 32.50 -9.73 40.41
CA SER A 769 32.35 -8.38 39.86
C SER A 769 31.15 -7.66 40.47
N SER A 770 31.26 -6.35 40.71
CA SER A 770 30.12 -5.48 41.02
C SER A 770 29.87 -4.43 39.93
N GLN A 771 30.67 -4.45 38.84
CA GLN A 771 30.68 -3.43 37.81
C GLN A 771 29.38 -3.43 37.00
N LEU A 772 28.76 -2.26 36.90
CA LEU A 772 27.71 -1.98 35.93
C LEU A 772 28.34 -1.21 34.78
N HIS A 773 28.17 -1.71 33.57
CA HIS A 773 28.63 -1.01 32.38
C HIS A 773 27.55 -0.05 31.94
N THR A 774 27.96 1.12 31.48
CA THR A 774 27.04 2.14 30.98
C THR A 774 27.57 2.76 29.70
N ASP A 775 26.65 3.28 28.88
CA ASP A 775 26.99 4.21 27.83
C ASP A 775 25.91 5.29 27.68
N PHE A 776 26.27 6.33 26.95
CA PHE A 776 25.34 7.36 26.54
C PHE A 776 25.66 7.79 25.11
N GLY A 777 24.66 8.33 24.43
CA GLY A 777 24.82 8.72 23.06
C GLY A 777 23.71 9.61 22.54
N ALA A 778 23.89 10.00 21.29
CA ALA A 778 22.89 10.76 20.56
C ALA A 778 22.83 10.29 19.11
N GLY A 779 21.74 10.62 18.44
CA GLY A 779 21.57 10.29 17.04
C GLY A 779 20.52 11.12 16.35
N PHE A 780 20.45 10.95 15.04
CA PHE A 780 19.42 11.46 14.17
C PHE A 780 18.63 10.29 13.63
N TRP A 781 17.31 10.44 13.55
CA TRP A 781 16.46 9.48 12.88
C TRP A 781 15.58 10.21 11.87
N LEU A 782 15.25 9.50 10.80
CA LEU A 782 14.41 9.97 9.72
C LEU A 782 13.53 8.82 9.26
N GLN A 783 12.24 9.08 9.10
CA GLN A 783 11.26 8.12 8.62
C GLN A 783 10.29 8.81 7.68
N THR A 784 10.02 8.21 6.53
CA THR A 784 8.93 8.61 5.63
C THR A 784 7.78 7.61 5.72
N ALA A 785 6.54 7.96 5.39
CA ALA A 785 5.41 7.02 5.52
C ALA A 785 5.61 5.61 4.92
N ASP A 786 6.30 5.44 3.79
CA ASP A 786 6.47 4.13 3.12
C ASP A 786 7.81 3.95 2.34
N LEU A 787 8.75 4.90 2.41
CA LEU A 787 9.92 4.92 1.52
C LEU A 787 11.26 4.69 2.22
N ILE A 788 11.66 5.48 3.20
CA ILE A 788 12.97 5.41 3.87
C ILE A 788 12.78 5.46 5.39
N LYS A 789 13.43 4.53 6.10
CA LYS A 789 13.73 4.63 7.52
C LYS A 789 15.24 4.67 7.68
N ALA A 790 15.77 5.71 8.30
CA ALA A 790 17.19 5.93 8.50
C ALA A 790 17.48 6.34 9.94
N GLU A 791 18.54 5.78 10.53
CA GLU A 791 19.03 6.13 11.86
C GLU A 791 20.55 6.24 11.82
N LEU A 792 21.08 7.36 12.30
CA LEU A 792 22.52 7.61 12.51
C LEU A 792 22.72 7.84 14.01
N GLN A 793 23.59 7.06 14.64
CA GLN A 793 23.77 7.10 16.10
C GLN A 793 25.26 7.09 16.47
N ALA A 794 25.61 7.79 17.55
CA ALA A 794 26.94 7.80 18.14
C ALA A 794 26.83 7.60 19.66
N PHE A 795 27.40 6.52 20.19
CA PHE A 795 27.35 6.14 21.60
C PHE A 795 28.75 5.94 22.18
N LYS A 796 28.97 6.44 23.40
CA LYS A 796 30.25 6.38 24.10
C LYS A 796 30.11 5.56 25.37
N GLY A 797 30.86 4.46 25.44
CA GLY A 797 31.12 3.71 26.68
C GLY A 797 32.54 3.98 27.20
N ASP A 798 32.99 3.15 28.13
CA ASP A 798 34.35 3.24 28.70
C ASP A 798 35.43 2.92 27.64
N GLU A 799 35.08 2.13 26.63
CA GLU A 799 35.97 1.71 25.53
C GLU A 799 35.95 2.66 24.32
N GLY A 800 35.35 3.85 24.46
CA GLY A 800 35.35 4.89 23.45
C GLY A 800 34.03 5.06 22.71
N LEU A 801 34.10 5.81 21.59
CA LEU A 801 32.94 6.24 20.81
C LEU A 801 32.68 5.31 19.61
N ARG A 802 31.42 4.92 19.41
CA ARG A 802 30.99 4.04 18.31
C ARG A 802 29.90 4.70 17.47
N PHE A 803 30.03 4.59 16.14
CA PHE A 803 29.08 5.15 15.18
C PHE A 803 28.33 4.03 14.46
N SER A 804 27.01 4.17 14.31
CA SER A 804 26.18 3.24 13.52
C SER A 804 25.22 3.98 12.59
N ILE A 805 24.97 3.38 11.42
CA ILE A 805 24.02 3.84 10.42
C ILE A 805 23.14 2.65 10.02
N ASN A 806 21.83 2.85 10.02
CA ASN A 806 20.87 1.87 9.52
C ASN A 806 19.91 2.57 8.55
N ILE A 807 19.77 2.07 7.33
CA ILE A 807 18.87 2.59 6.30
C ILE A 807 18.07 1.43 5.69
N ALA A 808 16.74 1.54 5.70
CA ALA A 808 15.83 0.61 5.05
C ALA A 808 14.94 1.35 4.05
N ILE A 809 14.78 0.80 2.85
CA ILE A 809 13.94 1.38 1.80
C ILE A 809 12.73 0.48 1.50
N GLY A 810 11.53 1.05 1.40
CA GLY A 810 10.27 0.37 1.10
C GLY A 810 9.74 -0.49 2.24
N PHE A 811 9.89 -0.02 3.49
CA PHE A 811 9.73 -0.82 4.70
C PHE A 811 8.27 -1.17 5.05
#